data_AF-A0A7X7RL93-F1
#
_entry.id   AF-A0A7X7RL93-F1
#
_cell.length_a   1.000
_cell.length_b   1.000
_cell.length_c   1.000
_cell.angle_alpha   90.00
_cell.angle_beta   90.00
_cell.angle_gamma   90.00
#
_symmetry.space_group_name_H-M   'P 1'
#
loop_
_entity.id
_entity.type
_entity.pdbx_description
1 polymer ?
#
loop_
_entity_poly.entity_id
_entity_poly.type
_entity_poly.pdbx_seq_one_letter_code
_entity_poly.pdbx_strand_id
1 'polypeptide(L)'
;MRSCKSCAPAMLLAALLGAAGLSSARAQSYIGFVYPAGGRQGTTFVCTLGGQALDGVEGVVVAGPGVTGRIVEYNKKMNPQEMQVLREQLTELRRMPVPERDASVTNMQTRIERLIEDYVQQPQCDSIANLVLAEITIAKDAPPGPREIRLFTHRGLSNPMAFHVGQLPEFTGEPLPTSPKQILGKEAQSLRRRKREPAKDGKKGDMMGMEMMQMSMGMAGPGAQSDVDDDEVAISLPCTVNGQIASGSVDRYRFLARRGQRLVITTLARSLVPYMADAVPGWFQPVLVLCDARGREVAYNDDFRFKPDPVIGFEIPMDGEYILAIHDAIFRGREDFVYRISIGELPFVTSVFPLGGQANVAAGVDVKGINLAESHLTPETRDRAPGIYPLSVRGKGGLLAPPVPFAVDALPDGLEQEPNSTPKQAQRINPPVIMNGTVGTPGDRDLFLIEGRAGQEIVAEVNARRLDSPLDATLRLTDASGACLAQNDDQEDIGSGINTHHADSYLRVKLPADGMYTLTLTDAQHAGGAAYAYRLRVSPPQPDFELRAVPSRLVMPDKGSSGITIHAIRKDGFTGPIRFQLKEPATGFSVSGGPLTGTQTVARLTVKTTLAATEKPVPIVIQGVATNAGATLVRDAVGAEDRMQAFLWRHLVPAQELMALVHDKQAQDKKPWKRRR
;
A
#
# COMPACT_ATOMS: atom_id res chain seq x y z
N MET A 1 -75.97 -3.89 20.29
CA MET A 1 -76.25 -4.73 19.10
C MET A 1 -75.69 -4.08 17.84
N ARG A 2 -74.47 -4.46 17.45
CA ARG A 2 -73.97 -4.75 16.08
C ARG A 2 -72.46 -4.94 16.22
N SER A 3 -72.01 -6.13 15.85
CA SER A 3 -70.67 -6.70 16.03
C SER A 3 -70.04 -6.90 14.66
N CYS A 4 -68.73 -6.67 14.50
CA CYS A 4 -67.86 -7.41 13.57
C CYS A 4 -66.38 -7.07 13.80
N LYS A 5 -65.59 -8.06 14.23
CA LYS A 5 -64.50 -8.77 13.49
C LYS A 5 -63.14 -8.02 13.57
N SER A 6 -62.01 -8.59 13.98
CA SER A 6 -61.53 -9.99 14.00
C SER A 6 -60.31 -10.14 14.92
N CYS A 7 -60.10 -11.35 15.47
CA CYS A 7 -58.92 -11.79 16.21
C CYS A 7 -58.48 -13.17 15.67
N ALA A 8 -57.22 -13.26 15.17
CA ALA A 8 -56.20 -14.34 15.23
C ALA A 8 -56.56 -15.83 14.92
N PRO A 9 -55.59 -16.78 14.78
CA PRO A 9 -54.12 -16.70 14.65
C PRO A 9 -53.47 -17.58 13.54
N ALA A 10 -52.15 -17.41 13.44
CA ALA A 10 -51.11 -18.20 12.78
C ALA A 10 -51.26 -19.74 12.73
N MET A 11 -50.98 -20.33 11.56
CA MET A 11 -50.01 -21.41 11.32
C MET A 11 -50.07 -21.84 9.84
N LEU A 12 -48.94 -22.32 9.32
CA LEU A 12 -48.66 -22.76 7.93
C LEU A 12 -48.36 -21.65 6.90
N LEU A 13 -47.08 -21.29 6.76
CA LEU A 13 -46.36 -21.43 5.48
C LEU A 13 -44.85 -21.31 5.73
N ALA A 14 -44.23 -22.41 6.16
CA ALA A 14 -42.78 -22.57 6.22
C ALA A 14 -42.42 -23.86 5.48
N ALA A 15 -42.32 -23.79 4.15
CA ALA A 15 -41.61 -24.75 3.31
C ALA A 15 -41.79 -24.35 1.83
N LEU A 16 -40.86 -23.57 1.28
CA LEU A 16 -40.48 -23.52 -0.15
C LEU A 16 -39.32 -22.52 -0.35
N LEU A 17 -38.22 -22.75 0.36
CA LEU A 17 -36.89 -22.18 0.05
C LEU A 17 -35.92 -23.36 0.01
N GLY A 18 -35.96 -24.10 -1.09
CA GLY A 18 -35.12 -25.27 -1.31
C GLY A 18 -34.29 -25.10 -2.58
N ALA A 19 -32.97 -25.09 -2.40
CA ALA A 19 -31.93 -25.27 -3.42
C ALA A 19 -31.64 -24.10 -4.39
N ALA A 20 -31.28 -22.93 -3.86
CA ALA A 20 -30.20 -22.17 -4.49
C ALA A 20 -28.88 -22.81 -4.01
N GLY A 21 -28.10 -23.37 -4.93
CA GLY A 21 -26.88 -24.10 -4.63
C GLY A 21 -25.97 -23.31 -3.69
N LEU A 22 -25.66 -23.90 -2.53
CA LEU A 22 -24.49 -23.57 -1.75
C LEU A 22 -23.27 -23.92 -2.59
N SER A 23 -22.88 -23.03 -3.51
CA SER A 23 -21.50 -22.98 -3.97
C SER A 23 -20.68 -22.68 -2.72
N SER A 24 -19.96 -23.68 -2.20
CA SER A 24 -18.93 -23.42 -1.21
C SER A 24 -18.01 -22.36 -1.81
N ALA A 25 -18.05 -21.13 -1.30
CA ALA A 25 -17.13 -20.09 -1.70
C ALA A 25 -15.73 -20.59 -1.32
N ARG A 26 -15.02 -21.19 -2.29
CA ARG A 26 -13.65 -21.66 -2.09
C ARG A 26 -12.83 -20.44 -1.70
N ALA A 27 -12.06 -20.56 -0.61
CA ALA A 27 -11.15 -19.50 -0.19
C ALA A 27 -10.26 -19.12 -1.39
N GLN A 28 -10.31 -17.86 -1.78
CA GLN A 28 -9.49 -17.36 -2.88
C GLN A 28 -8.02 -17.37 -2.46
N SER A 29 -7.13 -17.69 -3.40
CA SER A 29 -5.69 -17.54 -3.19
C SER A 29 -5.40 -16.12 -2.72
N TYR A 30 -4.50 -16.02 -1.74
CA TYR A 30 -4.16 -14.79 -1.04
C TYR A 30 -2.70 -14.81 -0.66
N ILE A 31 -2.02 -13.68 -0.79
CA ILE A 31 -0.68 -13.43 -0.26
C ILE A 31 -0.73 -12.19 0.65
N GLY A 32 -0.13 -12.30 1.84
CA GLY A 32 -0.06 -11.22 2.82
C GLY A 32 1.25 -10.44 2.78
N PHE A 33 2.33 -11.03 2.25
CA PHE A 33 3.61 -10.35 2.09
C PHE A 33 4.47 -10.96 0.97
N VAL A 34 5.49 -10.21 0.55
CA VAL A 34 6.61 -10.66 -0.28
C VAL A 34 7.91 -10.15 0.34
N TYR A 35 8.91 -11.03 0.48
CA TYR A 35 10.21 -10.67 1.04
C TYR A 35 11.38 -11.31 0.27
N PRO A 36 12.39 -10.55 -0.18
CA PRO A 36 12.38 -9.09 -0.26
C PRO A 36 11.28 -8.61 -1.22
N ALA A 37 10.66 -7.46 -0.92
CA ALA A 37 9.55 -6.90 -1.70
C ALA A 37 10.04 -6.16 -2.97
N GLY A 38 11.03 -6.71 -3.67
CA GLY A 38 11.69 -6.06 -4.80
C GLY A 38 13.16 -6.43 -4.93
N GLY A 39 13.83 -5.87 -5.94
CA GLY A 39 15.26 -6.05 -6.14
C GLY A 39 15.87 -5.09 -7.16
N ARG A 40 17.18 -5.16 -7.32
CA ARG A 40 17.93 -4.35 -8.28
C ARG A 40 17.81 -4.88 -9.72
N GLN A 41 17.74 -3.98 -10.69
CA GLN A 41 17.92 -4.30 -12.12
C GLN A 41 19.13 -5.22 -12.38
N GLY A 42 18.96 -6.20 -13.27
CA GLY A 42 20.02 -7.11 -13.67
C GLY A 42 20.39 -8.18 -12.63
N THR A 43 19.52 -8.44 -11.65
CA THR A 43 19.76 -9.44 -10.60
C THR A 43 18.75 -10.58 -10.65
N THR A 44 19.17 -11.74 -10.13
CA THR A 44 18.31 -12.89 -9.86
C THR A 44 18.44 -13.23 -8.38
N PHE A 45 17.31 -13.40 -7.70
CA PHE A 45 17.24 -13.66 -6.26
C PHE A 45 15.96 -14.44 -5.93
N VAL A 46 15.87 -14.98 -4.71
CA VAL A 46 14.70 -15.71 -4.24
C VAL A 46 13.87 -14.79 -3.34
N CYS A 47 12.56 -14.76 -3.57
CA CYS A 47 11.57 -14.15 -2.69
C CYS A 47 10.78 -15.23 -1.94
N THR A 48 10.46 -14.97 -0.69
CA THR A 48 9.47 -15.69 0.12
C THR A 48 8.15 -14.93 0.10
N LEU A 49 7.07 -15.62 -0.28
CA LEU A 49 5.72 -15.09 -0.30
C LEU A 49 4.84 -15.90 0.66
N GLY A 50 4.28 -15.26 1.68
CA GLY A 50 3.40 -15.91 2.64
C GLY A 50 1.92 -15.71 2.31
N GLY A 51 1.13 -16.78 2.40
CA GLY A 51 -0.28 -16.73 2.03
C GLY A 51 -1.11 -17.96 2.38
N GLN A 52 -2.29 -18.05 1.76
CA GLN A 52 -3.25 -19.13 1.93
C GLN A 52 -3.97 -19.49 0.62
N ALA A 53 -4.51 -20.71 0.57
CA ALA A 53 -5.11 -21.29 -0.63
C ALA A 53 -4.14 -21.27 -1.83
N LEU A 54 -2.87 -21.64 -1.58
CA LEU A 54 -1.76 -21.67 -2.55
C LEU A 54 -1.41 -23.10 -3.02
N ASP A 55 -2.21 -24.10 -2.65
CA ASP A 55 -2.00 -25.47 -3.10
C ASP A 55 -2.00 -25.56 -4.63
N GLY A 56 -0.95 -26.19 -5.17
CA GLY A 56 -0.76 -26.30 -6.61
C GLY A 56 -0.36 -24.99 -7.29
N VAL A 57 0.37 -24.11 -6.60
CA VAL A 57 1.00 -22.93 -7.21
C VAL A 57 1.83 -23.34 -8.45
N GLU A 58 1.57 -22.67 -9.57
CA GLU A 58 2.17 -22.98 -10.87
C GLU A 58 3.18 -21.91 -11.28
N GLY A 59 2.95 -20.66 -10.88
CA GLY A 59 3.79 -19.55 -11.30
C GLY A 59 3.57 -18.26 -10.53
N VAL A 60 4.40 -17.29 -10.91
CA VAL A 60 4.40 -15.93 -10.38
C VAL A 60 4.35 -14.95 -11.56
N VAL A 61 3.57 -13.89 -11.42
CA VAL A 61 3.52 -12.79 -12.38
C VAL A 61 3.81 -11.49 -11.68
N VAL A 62 4.59 -10.63 -12.33
CA VAL A 62 4.90 -9.28 -11.87
C VAL A 62 4.40 -8.31 -12.92
N ALA A 63 3.70 -7.25 -12.50
CA ALA A 63 3.17 -6.23 -13.40
C ALA A 63 4.30 -5.51 -14.14
N GLY A 64 4.00 -5.00 -15.33
CA GLY A 64 4.96 -4.31 -16.19
C GLY A 64 6.01 -5.22 -16.83
N PRO A 65 6.85 -4.66 -17.72
CA PRO A 65 7.84 -5.43 -18.46
C PRO A 65 9.14 -5.66 -17.66
N GLY A 66 9.92 -6.65 -18.08
CA GLY A 66 11.31 -6.84 -17.64
C GLY A 66 11.50 -7.61 -16.34
N VAL A 67 10.44 -8.18 -15.75
CA VAL A 67 10.54 -9.04 -14.57
C VAL A 67 9.95 -10.41 -14.89
N THR A 68 10.71 -11.47 -14.62
CA THR A 68 10.25 -12.86 -14.76
C THR A 68 10.46 -13.60 -13.45
N GLY A 69 9.71 -14.67 -13.24
CA GLY A 69 9.92 -15.50 -12.07
C GLY A 69 9.42 -16.92 -12.24
N ARG A 70 9.91 -17.80 -11.38
CA ARG A 70 9.52 -19.22 -11.33
C ARG A 70 9.41 -19.69 -9.90
N ILE A 71 8.52 -20.64 -9.64
CA ILE A 71 8.40 -21.26 -8.33
C ILE A 71 9.60 -22.18 -8.10
N VAL A 72 10.23 -22.03 -6.95
CA VAL A 72 11.32 -22.89 -6.46
C VAL A 72 10.76 -23.92 -5.51
N GLU A 73 9.99 -23.46 -4.53
CA GLU A 73 9.47 -24.32 -3.46
C GLU A 73 8.11 -23.82 -2.96
N TYR A 74 7.30 -24.76 -2.48
CA TYR A 74 6.06 -24.50 -1.75
C TYR A 74 6.08 -25.27 -0.43
N ASN A 75 6.03 -24.53 0.67
CA ASN A 75 6.02 -25.01 2.03
C ASN A 75 4.62 -24.76 2.61
N LYS A 76 3.77 -25.77 2.48
CA LYS A 76 2.42 -25.76 3.05
C LYS A 76 2.50 -25.83 4.57
N LYS A 77 1.62 -25.09 5.27
CA LYS A 77 1.38 -25.28 6.70
C LYS A 77 0.90 -26.71 6.95
N MET A 78 1.61 -27.42 7.81
CA MET A 78 1.31 -28.82 8.14
C MET A 78 0.45 -28.94 9.39
N ASN A 79 -0.39 -29.97 9.44
CA ASN A 79 -1.08 -30.39 10.67
C ASN A 79 -0.22 -31.40 11.46
N PRO A 80 -0.56 -31.70 12.74
CA PRO A 80 0.21 -32.63 13.55
C PRO A 80 0.35 -34.05 12.96
N GLN A 81 -0.65 -34.52 12.20
CA GLN A 81 -0.59 -35.83 11.54
C GLN A 81 0.38 -35.83 10.36
N GLU A 82 0.37 -34.80 9.51
CA GLU A 82 1.34 -34.60 8.42
C GLU A 82 2.77 -34.52 8.98
N MET A 83 2.96 -33.86 10.12
CA MET A 83 4.26 -33.80 10.80
C MET A 83 4.73 -35.16 11.32
N GLN A 84 3.82 -35.99 11.81
CA GLN A 84 4.16 -37.35 12.25
C GLN A 84 4.64 -38.20 11.06
N VAL A 85 3.96 -38.08 9.91
CA VAL A 85 4.39 -38.75 8.67
C VAL A 85 5.79 -38.31 8.24
N LEU A 86 6.10 -37.00 8.30
CA LEU A 86 7.44 -36.51 7.97
C LEU A 86 8.52 -37.08 8.92
N ARG A 87 8.24 -37.18 10.22
CA ARG A 87 9.18 -37.78 11.19
C ARG A 87 9.43 -39.26 10.92
N GLU A 88 8.39 -40.00 10.54
CA GLU A 88 8.49 -41.41 10.15
C GLU A 88 9.32 -41.54 8.87
N GLN A 89 9.04 -40.75 7.84
CA GLN A 89 9.82 -40.71 6.59
C GLN A 89 11.29 -40.37 6.85
N LEU A 90 11.57 -39.36 7.68
CA LEU A 90 12.94 -39.02 8.04
C LEU A 90 13.66 -40.18 8.75
N THR A 91 12.95 -40.91 9.62
CA THR A 91 13.48 -42.08 10.31
C THR A 91 13.79 -43.21 9.32
N GLU A 92 12.92 -43.47 8.35
CA GLU A 92 13.14 -44.46 7.29
C GLU A 92 14.34 -44.10 6.43
N LEU A 93 14.41 -42.85 5.96
CA LEU A 93 15.53 -42.36 5.15
C LEU A 93 16.86 -42.48 5.93
N ARG A 94 16.88 -42.16 7.23
CA ARG A 94 18.07 -42.29 8.09
C ARG A 94 18.49 -43.74 8.33
N ARG A 95 17.59 -44.71 8.20
CA ARG A 95 17.89 -46.15 8.30
C ARG A 95 18.42 -46.76 7.01
N MET A 96 18.24 -46.08 5.87
CA MET A 96 18.74 -46.54 4.57
C MET A 96 20.28 -46.66 4.60
N PRO A 97 20.86 -47.80 4.15
CA PRO A 97 22.31 -47.99 4.10
C PRO A 97 23.02 -46.89 3.30
N VAL A 98 24.20 -46.44 3.75
CA VAL A 98 24.98 -45.37 3.07
C VAL A 98 25.22 -45.65 1.58
N PRO A 99 25.49 -46.89 1.12
CA PRO A 99 25.66 -47.18 -0.31
C PRO A 99 24.41 -46.93 -1.17
N GLU A 100 23.22 -46.88 -0.56
CA GLU A 100 21.94 -46.65 -1.24
C GLU A 100 21.51 -45.18 -1.20
N ARG A 101 22.26 -44.31 -0.52
CA ARG A 101 21.97 -42.88 -0.43
C ARG A 101 22.59 -42.14 -1.61
N ASP A 102 21.78 -41.87 -2.62
CA ASP A 102 22.15 -40.94 -3.68
C ASP A 102 21.91 -39.47 -3.26
N ALA A 103 22.22 -38.54 -4.16
CA ALA A 103 22.03 -37.11 -3.93
C ALA A 103 20.54 -36.74 -3.74
N SER A 104 19.62 -37.47 -4.36
CA SER A 104 18.18 -37.24 -4.24
C SER A 104 17.68 -37.59 -2.84
N VAL A 105 18.09 -38.75 -2.32
CA VAL A 105 17.80 -39.19 -0.94
C VAL A 105 18.37 -38.19 0.07
N THR A 106 19.61 -37.74 -0.14
CA THR A 106 20.26 -36.76 0.74
C THR A 106 19.53 -35.42 0.73
N ASN A 107 19.16 -34.91 -0.44
CA ASN A 107 18.39 -33.66 -0.57
C ASN A 107 17.00 -33.78 0.08
N MET A 108 16.35 -34.94 -0.04
CA MET A 108 15.06 -35.19 0.60
C MET A 108 15.17 -35.24 2.12
N GLN A 109 16.23 -35.87 2.67
CA GLN A 109 16.52 -35.87 4.10
C GLN A 109 16.67 -34.44 4.63
N THR A 110 17.58 -33.65 4.04
CA THR A 110 17.83 -32.26 4.43
C THR A 110 16.56 -31.41 4.37
N ARG A 111 15.72 -31.65 3.34
CA ARG A 111 14.45 -30.94 3.20
C ARG A 111 13.45 -31.30 4.30
N ILE A 112 13.27 -32.59 4.58
CA ILE A 112 12.34 -33.03 5.64
C ILE A 112 12.83 -32.54 7.01
N GLU A 113 14.14 -32.57 7.26
CA GLU A 113 14.75 -32.01 8.48
C GLU A 113 14.40 -30.53 8.65
N ARG A 114 14.59 -29.72 7.61
CA ARG A 114 14.22 -28.30 7.62
C ARG A 114 12.73 -28.08 7.85
N LEU A 115 11.87 -28.82 7.16
CA LEU A 115 10.41 -28.72 7.34
C LEU A 115 9.97 -29.08 8.77
N ILE A 116 10.67 -30.00 9.44
CA ILE A 116 10.42 -30.37 10.83
C ILE A 116 10.94 -29.30 11.80
N GLU A 117 12.10 -28.71 11.50
CA GLU A 117 12.71 -27.65 12.31
C GLU A 117 11.87 -26.35 12.27
N ASP A 118 11.41 -25.95 11.08
CA ASP A 118 10.61 -24.75 10.86
C ASP A 118 9.12 -24.93 11.25
N TYR A 119 8.73 -26.11 11.75
CA TYR A 119 7.34 -26.41 12.04
C TYR A 119 6.82 -25.61 13.23
N VAL A 120 5.80 -24.78 12.96
CA VAL A 120 5.06 -24.05 13.98
C VAL A 120 3.61 -24.54 14.01
N GLN A 121 3.24 -25.24 15.09
CA GLN A 121 1.90 -25.80 15.26
C GLN A 121 0.81 -24.72 15.31
N GLN A 122 1.10 -23.60 15.99
CA GLN A 122 0.20 -22.46 16.13
C GLN A 122 0.92 -21.20 15.65
N PRO A 123 0.92 -20.93 14.33
CA PRO A 123 1.51 -19.70 13.82
C PRO A 123 0.72 -18.49 14.33
N GLN A 124 1.39 -17.36 14.44
CA GLN A 124 0.80 -16.10 14.89
C GLN A 124 -0.28 -15.62 13.91
N CYS A 125 -0.09 -15.85 12.61
CA CYS A 125 -1.08 -15.55 11.57
C CYS A 125 -1.24 -16.72 10.58
N ASP A 126 -2.38 -17.40 10.64
CA ASP A 126 -2.67 -18.55 9.76
C ASP A 126 -2.76 -18.16 8.27
N SER A 127 -3.17 -16.92 7.98
CA SER A 127 -3.43 -16.48 6.60
C SER A 127 -2.17 -16.31 5.75
N ILE A 128 -0.99 -16.29 6.39
CA ILE A 128 0.33 -16.13 5.76
C ILE A 128 1.26 -17.33 6.01
N ALA A 129 0.77 -18.38 6.67
CA ALA A 129 1.59 -19.50 7.14
C ALA A 129 2.00 -20.50 6.04
N ASN A 130 1.41 -20.44 4.84
CA ASN A 130 1.95 -21.18 3.70
C ASN A 130 2.95 -20.31 2.96
N LEU A 131 4.15 -20.82 2.75
CA LEU A 131 5.25 -20.07 2.16
C LEU A 131 5.54 -20.58 0.75
N VAL A 132 5.69 -19.67 -0.20
CA VAL A 132 6.13 -19.95 -1.57
C VAL A 132 7.47 -19.26 -1.78
N LEU A 133 8.49 -20.00 -2.18
CA LEU A 133 9.77 -19.46 -2.60
C LEU A 133 9.75 -19.33 -4.12
N ALA A 134 9.95 -18.13 -4.62
CA ALA A 134 9.99 -17.84 -6.05
C ALA A 134 11.34 -17.21 -6.42
N GLU A 135 12.02 -17.76 -7.42
CA GLU A 135 13.20 -17.12 -8.00
C GLU A 135 12.72 -16.07 -8.99
N ILE A 136 13.13 -14.83 -8.76
CA ILE A 136 12.78 -13.66 -9.58
C ILE A 136 14.03 -13.18 -10.31
N THR A 137 13.89 -12.89 -11.59
CA THR A 137 14.93 -12.26 -12.41
C THR A 137 14.42 -10.91 -12.92
N ILE A 138 15.18 -9.85 -12.62
CA ILE A 138 14.91 -8.51 -13.10
C ILE A 138 15.91 -8.20 -14.22
N ALA A 139 15.41 -7.89 -15.41
CA ALA A 139 16.24 -7.50 -16.54
C ALA A 139 16.99 -6.18 -16.26
N LYS A 140 18.12 -5.96 -16.94
CA LYS A 140 18.93 -4.75 -16.78
C LYS A 140 18.20 -3.48 -17.21
N ASP A 141 17.29 -3.61 -18.17
CA ASP A 141 16.48 -2.55 -18.79
C ASP A 141 15.05 -2.48 -18.25
N ALA A 142 14.69 -3.34 -17.28
CA ALA A 142 13.38 -3.30 -16.63
C ALA A 142 13.14 -1.92 -16.01
N PRO A 143 12.09 -1.15 -16.35
CA PRO A 143 11.96 0.22 -15.84
C PRO A 143 11.93 0.24 -14.30
N PRO A 144 12.57 1.20 -13.62
CA PRO A 144 12.50 1.27 -12.16
C PRO A 144 11.10 1.64 -11.66
N GLY A 145 10.86 1.45 -10.37
CA GLY A 145 9.66 1.92 -9.68
C GLY A 145 8.73 0.81 -9.16
N PRO A 146 7.54 1.20 -8.65
CA PRO A 146 6.59 0.28 -8.04
C PRO A 146 5.98 -0.66 -9.07
N ARG A 147 5.70 -1.89 -8.65
CA ARG A 147 5.08 -3.01 -9.37
C ARG A 147 4.15 -3.76 -8.44
N GLU A 148 3.42 -4.70 -9.00
CA GLU A 148 2.62 -5.67 -8.26
C GLU A 148 3.06 -7.08 -8.60
N ILE A 149 3.13 -7.95 -7.60
CA ILE A 149 3.41 -9.37 -7.75
C ILE A 149 2.19 -10.20 -7.34
N ARG A 150 1.93 -11.27 -8.08
CA ARG A 150 0.84 -12.22 -7.82
C ARG A 150 1.33 -13.65 -8.00
N LEU A 151 0.76 -14.56 -7.22
CA LEU A 151 0.87 -16.00 -7.43
C LEU A 151 -0.39 -16.51 -8.14
N PHE A 152 -0.21 -17.49 -9.01
CA PHE A 152 -1.33 -18.23 -9.56
C PHE A 152 -1.13 -19.74 -9.39
N THR A 153 -2.23 -20.41 -9.09
CA THR A 153 -2.35 -21.86 -9.05
C THR A 153 -3.17 -22.31 -10.25
N HIS A 154 -3.31 -23.62 -10.41
CA HIS A 154 -4.17 -24.16 -11.45
C HIS A 154 -5.62 -23.62 -11.42
N ARG A 155 -6.13 -23.22 -10.24
CA ARG A 155 -7.53 -22.78 -10.05
C ARG A 155 -7.65 -21.50 -9.24
N GLY A 156 -6.58 -20.70 -9.16
CA GLY A 156 -6.51 -19.60 -8.21
C GLY A 156 -5.55 -18.52 -8.66
N LEU A 157 -5.87 -17.28 -8.29
CA LEU A 157 -5.03 -16.10 -8.49
C LEU A 157 -5.03 -15.32 -7.18
N SER A 158 -3.86 -14.87 -6.74
CA SER A 158 -3.74 -14.06 -5.51
C SER A 158 -4.13 -12.60 -5.74
N ASN A 159 -4.40 -11.89 -4.65
CA ASN A 159 -4.36 -10.43 -4.62
C ASN A 159 -2.98 -9.93 -5.09
N PRO A 160 -2.89 -8.68 -5.58
CA PRO A 160 -1.60 -8.06 -5.80
C PRO A 160 -0.94 -7.78 -4.45
N MET A 161 0.38 -7.83 -4.43
CA MET A 161 1.23 -7.31 -3.36
C MET A 161 2.27 -6.38 -3.97
N ALA A 162 2.72 -5.37 -3.24
CA ALA A 162 3.72 -4.45 -3.73
C ALA A 162 5.05 -5.17 -4.03
N PHE A 163 5.70 -4.76 -5.12
CA PHE A 163 7.04 -5.19 -5.52
C PHE A 163 7.78 -3.98 -6.11
N HIS A 164 9.08 -3.84 -5.89
CA HIS A 164 9.83 -2.67 -6.37
C HIS A 164 11.03 -3.07 -7.24
N VAL A 165 11.14 -2.46 -8.41
CA VAL A 165 12.35 -2.54 -9.24
C VAL A 165 13.25 -1.35 -8.90
N GLY A 166 14.37 -1.62 -8.24
CA GLY A 166 15.35 -0.63 -7.80
C GLY A 166 16.61 -0.59 -8.68
N GLN A 167 17.46 0.40 -8.41
CA GLN A 167 18.75 0.58 -9.10
C GLN A 167 19.95 0.49 -8.15
N LEU A 168 19.72 0.56 -6.84
CA LEU A 168 20.77 0.54 -5.83
C LEU A 168 21.21 -0.89 -5.50
N PRO A 169 22.48 -1.12 -5.11
CA PRO A 169 22.90 -2.36 -4.47
C PRO A 169 21.97 -2.74 -3.31
N GLU A 170 21.63 -4.03 -3.21
CA GLU A 170 20.68 -4.54 -2.22
C GLU A 170 21.44 -5.31 -1.13
N PHE A 171 21.10 -5.06 0.14
CA PHE A 171 21.43 -5.91 1.28
C PHE A 171 20.13 -6.51 1.79
N THR A 172 20.09 -7.83 1.95
CA THR A 172 18.87 -8.54 2.34
C THR A 172 19.22 -9.53 3.43
N GLY A 173 18.53 -9.43 4.58
CA GLY A 173 18.63 -10.43 5.64
C GLY A 173 17.96 -11.74 5.25
N GLU A 174 18.26 -12.82 5.97
CA GLU A 174 17.51 -14.07 5.81
C GLU A 174 16.02 -13.85 6.13
N PRO A 175 15.09 -14.51 5.42
CA PRO A 175 13.67 -14.44 5.74
C PRO A 175 13.41 -14.88 7.18
N LEU A 176 12.53 -14.16 7.88
CA LEU A 176 12.09 -14.58 9.21
C LEU A 176 11.41 -15.95 9.14
N PRO A 177 11.69 -16.85 10.10
CA PRO A 177 10.92 -18.07 10.24
C PRO A 177 9.49 -17.75 10.65
N THR A 178 8.60 -18.73 10.47
CA THR A 178 7.19 -18.59 10.87
C THR A 178 7.10 -18.20 12.35
N SER A 179 6.39 -17.11 12.67
CA SER A 179 6.26 -16.61 14.03
C SER A 179 5.25 -17.46 14.81
N PRO A 180 5.59 -18.01 15.99
CA PRO A 180 4.62 -18.70 16.83
C PRO A 180 3.67 -17.71 17.50
N LYS A 181 2.43 -18.14 17.77
CA LYS A 181 1.44 -17.33 18.49
C LYS A 181 2.00 -16.89 19.84
N GLN A 182 1.91 -15.59 20.11
CA GLN A 182 2.33 -15.03 21.39
C GLN A 182 1.39 -15.45 22.51
N ILE A 183 1.96 -15.85 23.66
CA ILE A 183 1.21 -15.93 24.92
C ILE A 183 1.15 -14.51 25.47
N LEU A 184 -0.06 -13.96 25.64
CA LEU A 184 -0.26 -12.60 26.15
C LEU A 184 0.30 -12.49 27.58
N GLY A 185 1.38 -11.71 27.72
CA GLY A 185 2.08 -11.43 28.99
C GLY A 185 3.50 -10.92 28.71
N LYS A 186 4.09 -10.13 29.61
CA LYS A 186 5.54 -9.78 29.56
C LYS A 186 6.45 -11.00 29.73
N GLU A 187 5.88 -12.20 29.83
CA GLU A 187 6.58 -13.45 30.12
C GLU A 187 7.49 -13.87 28.96
N ALA A 188 7.12 -13.63 27.70
CA ALA A 188 8.03 -13.84 26.56
C ALA A 188 9.24 -12.89 26.58
N GLN A 189 9.08 -11.68 27.13
CA GLN A 189 10.20 -10.76 27.41
C GLN A 189 11.06 -11.27 28.58
N SER A 190 10.47 -12.00 29.54
CA SER A 190 11.17 -12.60 30.70
C SER A 190 11.86 -13.95 30.41
N LEU A 191 11.41 -14.67 29.37
CA LEU A 191 11.96 -15.97 28.94
C LEU A 191 13.20 -15.82 28.04
N ARG A 192 13.64 -14.58 27.76
CA ARG A 192 14.99 -14.30 27.25
C ARG A 192 16.03 -14.51 28.36
N ARG A 193 16.21 -15.76 28.80
CA ARG A 193 17.44 -16.22 29.44
C ARG A 193 18.34 -16.79 28.36
N ARG A 194 19.49 -16.15 28.13
CA ARG A 194 20.57 -16.69 27.29
C ARG A 194 20.80 -18.16 27.64
N LYS A 195 20.83 -19.01 26.62
CA LYS A 195 21.43 -20.34 26.73
C LYS A 195 22.90 -20.10 27.06
N ARG A 196 23.30 -20.27 28.33
CA ARG A 196 24.72 -20.45 28.66
C ARG A 196 25.13 -21.75 27.97
N GLU A 197 25.94 -21.67 26.93
CA GLU A 197 26.80 -22.81 26.60
C GLU A 197 27.67 -23.10 27.83
N PRO A 198 27.80 -24.37 28.25
CA PRO A 198 28.69 -24.70 29.35
C PRO A 198 30.12 -24.34 28.92
N ALA A 199 30.75 -23.45 29.70
CA ALA A 199 32.17 -23.19 29.60
C ALA A 199 32.92 -24.52 29.73
N LYS A 200 33.84 -24.76 28.78
CA LYS A 200 34.82 -25.85 28.86
C LYS A 200 35.51 -25.84 30.22
N ASP A 201 35.68 -27.02 30.78
CA ASP A 201 36.25 -27.31 32.09
C ASP A 201 37.41 -26.37 32.49
N GLY A 202 37.19 -25.61 33.56
CA GLY A 202 38.15 -24.72 34.18
C GLY A 202 37.98 -24.66 35.69
N LYS A 203 38.53 -25.67 36.37
CA LYS A 203 38.97 -25.76 37.78
C LYS A 203 38.12 -25.13 38.91
N LYS A 204 37.72 -26.01 39.84
CA LYS A 204 37.17 -25.75 41.18
C LYS A 204 38.10 -24.91 42.07
N GLY A 205 37.51 -23.96 42.80
CA GLY A 205 38.00 -23.45 44.09
C GLY A 205 37.42 -22.09 44.48
N ASP A 206 36.46 -22.08 45.42
CA ASP A 206 36.22 -21.12 46.53
C ASP A 206 36.16 -19.58 46.24
N MET A 207 35.32 -18.72 46.84
CA MET A 207 34.45 -18.77 48.02
C MET A 207 33.49 -17.55 48.00
N MET A 208 32.29 -17.75 48.59
CA MET A 208 31.42 -16.86 49.40
C MET A 208 31.43 -15.32 49.26
N GLY A 209 30.21 -14.73 49.31
CA GLY A 209 30.00 -13.42 49.97
C GLY A 209 28.87 -12.57 49.42
N MET A 210 27.62 -12.89 49.76
CA MET A 210 26.52 -11.93 49.76
C MET A 210 26.83 -10.82 50.77
N GLU A 211 26.92 -9.57 50.33
CA GLU A 211 26.68 -8.41 51.19
C GLU A 211 26.22 -7.19 50.39
N MET A 212 25.12 -6.60 50.87
CA MET A 212 24.67 -5.22 50.70
C MET A 212 23.80 -4.86 49.47
N MET A 213 22.49 -4.98 49.70
CA MET A 213 21.41 -4.21 49.08
C MET A 213 21.59 -2.69 49.29
N GLN A 214 21.23 -1.95 48.24
CA GLN A 214 20.65 -0.60 48.22
C GLN A 214 21.44 0.54 48.91
N MET A 215 21.89 1.52 48.11
CA MET A 215 21.49 2.94 48.22
C MET A 215 21.94 3.75 47.00
N SER A 216 21.16 4.80 46.73
CA SER A 216 21.41 6.00 45.90
C SER A 216 21.37 5.94 44.37
N MET A 217 20.27 6.50 43.85
CA MET A 217 20.15 7.30 42.63
C MET A 217 21.47 7.92 42.14
N GLY A 218 21.75 7.76 40.85
CA GLY A 218 22.76 8.55 40.16
C GLY A 218 23.34 7.86 38.95
N MET A 219 23.20 8.52 37.80
CA MET A 219 24.01 8.37 36.60
C MET A 219 23.76 7.13 35.73
N ALA A 220 23.14 7.41 34.58
CA ALA A 220 23.42 6.70 33.34
C ALA A 220 24.95 6.60 33.18
N GLY A 221 25.48 5.38 33.26
CA GLY A 221 26.86 5.08 32.88
C GLY A 221 26.96 4.93 31.37
N PRO A 222 28.08 5.34 30.75
CA PRO A 222 28.31 5.10 29.33
C PRO A 222 28.57 3.60 29.13
N GLY A 223 27.68 2.92 28.41
CA GLY A 223 27.85 1.50 28.09
C GLY A 223 26.71 0.56 28.47
N ALA A 224 25.47 1.04 28.66
CA ALA A 224 24.30 0.16 28.71
C ALA A 224 23.94 -0.30 27.28
N GLN A 225 24.69 -1.27 26.74
CA GLN A 225 24.21 -2.11 25.64
C GLN A 225 23.06 -2.96 26.20
N SER A 226 21.86 -2.83 25.62
CA SER A 226 20.73 -3.69 25.95
C SER A 226 21.01 -5.11 25.49
N ASP A 227 20.80 -6.10 26.36
CA ASP A 227 21.00 -7.54 26.10
C ASP A 227 19.96 -8.18 25.16
N VAL A 228 19.47 -7.43 24.17
CA VAL A 228 18.79 -8.00 23.00
C VAL A 228 19.91 -8.24 21.99
N ASP A 229 20.18 -9.49 21.63
CA ASP A 229 21.18 -9.80 20.59
C ASP A 229 20.72 -9.14 19.28
N ASP A 230 21.21 -7.91 19.04
CA ASP A 230 20.89 -7.08 17.89
C ASP A 230 22.12 -7.08 16.98
N ASP A 231 22.23 -8.12 16.15
CA ASP A 231 23.29 -8.19 15.14
C ASP A 231 23.25 -6.93 14.27
N GLU A 232 24.36 -6.20 14.25
CA GLU A 232 24.51 -5.06 13.37
C GLU A 232 25.00 -5.52 12.00
N VAL A 233 24.27 -5.13 10.96
CA VAL A 233 24.66 -5.44 9.58
C VAL A 233 25.47 -4.28 9.02
N ALA A 234 26.73 -4.54 8.69
CA ALA A 234 27.56 -3.56 7.99
C ALA A 234 27.09 -3.42 6.52
N ILE A 235 26.82 -2.19 6.09
CA ILE A 235 26.36 -1.87 4.73
C ILE A 235 27.23 -0.79 4.08
N SER A 236 27.20 -0.73 2.75
CA SER A 236 27.93 0.27 1.96
C SER A 236 26.96 1.16 1.19
N LEU A 237 27.12 2.49 1.29
CA LEU A 237 26.26 3.46 0.63
C LEU A 237 26.72 3.80 -0.81
N PRO A 238 25.79 4.12 -1.73
CA PRO A 238 24.35 4.04 -1.56
C PRO A 238 23.82 2.60 -1.68
N CYS A 239 22.76 2.26 -0.96
CA CYS A 239 22.15 0.94 -1.03
C CYS A 239 20.65 0.95 -0.70
N THR A 240 19.99 -0.16 -0.99
CA THR A 240 18.70 -0.52 -0.42
C THR A 240 18.90 -1.69 0.55
N VAL A 241 18.33 -1.61 1.74
CA VAL A 241 18.27 -2.72 2.71
C VAL A 241 16.86 -3.29 2.75
N ASN A 242 16.75 -4.61 2.81
CA ASN A 242 15.50 -5.35 2.95
C ASN A 242 15.51 -6.07 4.30
N GLY A 243 14.43 -5.94 5.06
CA GLY A 243 14.24 -6.69 6.30
C GLY A 243 12.78 -6.98 6.63
N GLN A 244 12.60 -7.77 7.68
CA GLN A 244 11.32 -8.06 8.32
C GLN A 244 11.50 -7.88 9.82
N ILE A 245 10.58 -7.19 10.49
CA ILE A 245 10.66 -6.98 11.94
C ILE A 245 10.03 -8.16 12.68
N ALA A 246 10.84 -8.81 13.53
CA ALA A 246 10.36 -9.78 14.51
C ALA A 246 9.83 -9.04 15.76
N SER A 247 8.98 -9.70 16.55
CA SER A 247 8.42 -9.03 17.72
C SER A 247 9.49 -8.63 18.74
N GLY A 248 9.50 -7.33 19.07
CA GLY A 248 10.48 -6.75 19.98
C GLY A 248 11.90 -6.74 19.44
N SER A 249 12.10 -6.92 18.12
CA SER A 249 13.41 -6.71 17.48
C SER A 249 13.59 -5.25 17.08
N VAL A 250 14.86 -4.88 16.96
CA VAL A 250 15.29 -3.61 16.37
C VAL A 250 16.42 -3.95 15.42
N ASP A 251 16.21 -3.74 14.13
CA ASP A 251 17.23 -4.06 13.13
C ASP A 251 18.19 -2.87 13.03
N ARG A 252 19.51 -3.14 13.01
CA ARG A 252 20.55 -2.10 12.99
C ARG A 252 21.50 -2.27 11.82
N TYR A 253 21.78 -1.15 11.17
CA TYR A 253 22.65 -1.07 10.00
C TYR A 253 23.78 -0.08 10.24
N ARG A 254 25.03 -0.57 10.20
CA ARG A 254 26.23 0.25 10.38
C ARG A 254 26.81 0.65 9.03
N PHE A 255 27.15 1.92 8.87
CA PHE A 255 27.81 2.42 7.65
C PHE A 255 28.76 3.58 7.93
N LEU A 256 29.68 3.81 7.00
CA LEU A 256 30.57 4.98 7.00
C LEU A 256 29.94 6.13 6.22
N ALA A 257 30.04 7.34 6.76
CA ALA A 257 29.62 8.58 6.10
C ALA A 257 30.67 9.68 6.26
N ARG A 258 30.63 10.67 5.36
CA ARG A 258 31.60 11.78 5.30
C ARG A 258 30.93 13.10 5.64
N ARG A 259 31.64 13.99 6.31
CA ARG A 259 31.21 15.35 6.62
C ARG A 259 30.73 16.09 5.37
N GLY A 260 29.57 16.73 5.48
CA GLY A 260 28.92 17.47 4.40
C GLY A 260 28.11 16.60 3.42
N GLN A 261 28.18 15.27 3.54
CA GLN A 261 27.33 14.36 2.76
C GLN A 261 25.86 14.59 3.12
N ARG A 262 24.98 14.70 2.13
CA ARG A 262 23.55 14.93 2.33
C ARG A 262 22.77 13.64 2.14
N LEU A 263 22.62 12.89 3.22
CA LEU A 263 21.91 11.63 3.20
C LEU A 263 20.40 11.83 3.09
N VAL A 264 19.79 10.97 2.30
CA VAL A 264 18.35 10.69 2.29
C VAL A 264 18.18 9.21 2.64
N ILE A 265 17.33 8.97 3.63
CA ILE A 265 16.92 7.64 4.09
C ILE A 265 15.41 7.56 3.87
N THR A 266 14.95 6.75 2.91
CA THR A 266 13.51 6.56 2.63
C THR A 266 13.09 5.15 2.99
N THR A 267 12.00 5.00 3.75
CA THR A 267 11.42 3.70 4.07
C THR A 267 10.20 3.41 3.19
N LEU A 268 10.05 2.15 2.80
CA LEU A 268 8.80 1.59 2.29
C LEU A 268 8.41 0.46 3.25
N ALA A 269 7.33 0.63 4.00
CA ALA A 269 6.76 -0.41 4.87
C ALA A 269 5.24 -0.43 4.70
N ARG A 270 4.57 0.65 5.08
CA ARG A 270 3.14 0.89 4.82
C ARG A 270 2.82 0.90 3.32
N SER A 271 3.76 1.29 2.47
CA SER A 271 3.62 1.19 1.01
C SER A 271 3.76 -0.25 0.49
N LEU A 272 4.38 -1.15 1.26
CA LEU A 272 4.58 -2.55 0.85
C LEU A 272 3.43 -3.45 1.29
N VAL A 273 3.02 -3.32 2.54
CA VAL A 273 1.88 -4.02 3.12
C VAL A 273 0.89 -2.97 3.64
N PRO A 274 -0.09 -2.57 2.81
CA PRO A 274 -0.96 -1.45 3.14
C PRO A 274 -1.80 -1.64 4.40
N TYR A 275 -2.39 -2.82 4.54
CA TYR A 275 -3.28 -3.10 5.66
C TYR A 275 -3.03 -4.49 6.22
N MET A 276 -2.98 -4.54 7.55
CA MET A 276 -2.72 -5.71 8.38
C MET A 276 -3.91 -5.88 9.33
N ALA A 277 -4.88 -6.67 8.88
CA ALA A 277 -6.24 -6.67 9.42
C ALA A 277 -6.36 -7.08 10.91
N ASP A 278 -5.37 -7.82 11.39
CA ASP A 278 -5.23 -8.39 12.73
C ASP A 278 -4.12 -7.69 13.56
N ALA A 279 -3.65 -6.52 13.12
CA ALA A 279 -2.70 -5.67 13.83
C ALA A 279 -3.35 -4.31 14.17
N VAL A 280 -2.96 -3.70 15.29
CA VAL A 280 -3.37 -2.33 15.65
C VAL A 280 -2.12 -1.53 16.03
N PRO A 281 -1.81 -0.39 15.36
CA PRO A 281 -2.47 0.13 14.15
C PRO A 281 -2.47 -0.89 13.00
N GLY A 282 -3.40 -0.76 12.06
CA GLY A 282 -3.66 -1.74 10.98
C GLY A 282 -2.57 -1.82 9.90
N TRP A 283 -1.31 -1.62 10.26
CA TRP A 283 -0.12 -1.64 9.42
C TRP A 283 1.15 -1.67 10.30
N PHE A 284 2.31 -1.91 9.69
CA PHE A 284 3.62 -1.70 10.30
C PHE A 284 3.90 -0.19 10.36
N GLN A 285 4.06 0.37 11.57
CA GLN A 285 4.42 1.77 11.79
C GLN A 285 5.93 1.85 12.08
N PRO A 286 6.79 2.00 11.05
CA PRO A 286 8.23 2.04 11.23
C PRO A 286 8.69 3.31 11.93
N VAL A 287 9.66 3.16 12.84
CA VAL A 287 10.40 4.25 13.48
C VAL A 287 11.86 4.13 13.07
N LEU A 288 12.46 5.23 12.61
CA LEU A 288 13.88 5.31 12.27
C LEU A 288 14.63 6.13 13.31
N VAL A 289 15.78 5.62 13.73
CA VAL A 289 16.74 6.33 14.59
C VAL A 289 18.12 6.26 13.97
N LEU A 290 18.72 7.41 13.68
CA LEU A 290 20.10 7.52 13.23
C LEU A 290 20.99 7.92 14.40
N CYS A 291 22.00 7.11 14.69
CA CYS A 291 22.98 7.34 15.74
C CYS A 291 24.38 7.60 15.19
N ASP A 292 25.16 8.43 15.87
CA ASP A 292 26.60 8.61 15.61
C ASP A 292 27.44 7.47 16.18
N ALA A 293 28.75 7.50 15.93
CA ALA A 293 29.72 6.51 16.43
C ALA A 293 29.79 6.39 17.97
N ARG A 294 29.24 7.35 18.72
CA ARG A 294 29.16 7.31 20.20
C ARG A 294 27.82 6.75 20.69
N GLY A 295 26.95 6.31 19.78
CA GLY A 295 25.60 5.85 20.07
C GLY A 295 24.63 6.98 20.39
N ARG A 296 24.97 8.25 20.10
CA ARG A 296 24.06 9.38 20.31
C ARG A 296 23.12 9.47 19.13
N GLU A 297 21.83 9.59 19.41
CA GLU A 297 20.82 9.92 18.39
C GLU A 297 21.12 11.29 17.78
N VAL A 298 21.18 11.33 16.46
CA VAL A 298 21.41 12.54 15.66
C VAL A 298 20.24 12.85 14.71
N ALA A 299 19.38 11.88 14.44
CA ALA A 299 18.09 12.09 13.78
C ALA A 299 17.09 11.01 14.19
N TYR A 300 15.82 11.38 14.23
CA TYR A 300 14.67 10.52 14.50
C TYR A 300 13.58 10.86 13.49
N ASN A 301 12.87 9.85 12.97
CA ASN A 301 11.61 10.07 12.27
C ASN A 301 10.74 8.81 12.22
N ASP A 302 9.42 8.96 12.31
CA ASP A 302 8.43 7.88 12.26
C ASP A 302 7.31 8.11 11.23
N ASP A 303 7.37 9.21 10.48
CA ASP A 303 6.48 9.49 9.35
C ASP A 303 7.12 10.41 8.30
N PHE A 304 6.40 10.70 7.22
CA PHE A 304 6.70 11.83 6.36
C PHE A 304 5.39 12.54 6.02
N ARG A 305 5.17 13.69 6.68
CA ARG A 305 3.93 14.50 6.62
C ARG A 305 2.73 13.77 7.21
N PHE A 306 2.12 12.92 6.41
CA PHE A 306 0.94 12.14 6.75
C PHE A 306 1.07 10.68 6.32
N LYS A 307 2.19 10.35 5.66
CA LYS A 307 2.52 8.99 5.26
C LYS A 307 3.24 8.32 6.42
N PRO A 308 2.79 7.15 6.89
CA PRO A 308 3.47 6.39 7.94
C PRO A 308 4.89 5.91 7.59
N ASP A 309 5.30 6.02 6.32
CA ASP A 309 6.63 5.64 5.86
C ASP A 309 7.60 6.82 6.06
N PRO A 310 8.58 6.73 6.99
CA PRO A 310 9.45 7.83 7.37
C PRO A 310 10.51 8.14 6.33
N VAL A 311 10.91 9.41 6.32
CA VAL A 311 12.02 9.92 5.50
C VAL A 311 12.94 10.79 6.36
N ILE A 312 14.23 10.44 6.43
CA ILE A 312 15.24 11.29 7.09
C ILE A 312 16.11 11.95 6.00
N GLY A 313 16.11 13.28 5.98
CA GLY A 313 17.14 14.07 5.29
C GLY A 313 18.14 14.58 6.31
N PHE A 314 19.42 14.23 6.18
CA PHE A 314 20.44 14.54 7.19
C PHE A 314 21.78 14.94 6.54
N GLU A 315 22.31 16.10 6.94
CA GLU A 315 23.65 16.54 6.55
C GLU A 315 24.67 16.06 7.59
N ILE A 316 25.62 15.24 7.14
CA ILE A 316 26.55 14.55 8.03
C ILE A 316 27.54 15.56 8.66
N PRO A 317 27.58 15.69 10.01
CA PRO A 317 28.39 16.73 10.66
C PRO A 317 29.87 16.38 10.74
N MET A 318 30.21 15.09 10.81
CA MET A 318 31.57 14.60 10.98
C MET A 318 31.76 13.28 10.24
N ASP A 319 32.97 13.06 9.71
CA ASP A 319 33.39 11.76 9.19
C ASP A 319 33.28 10.70 10.29
N GLY A 320 32.83 9.51 9.94
CA GLY A 320 32.83 8.38 10.87
C GLY A 320 31.73 7.36 10.58
N GLU A 321 31.56 6.48 11.57
CA GLU A 321 30.51 5.47 11.56
C GLU A 321 29.20 6.04 12.08
N TYR A 322 28.11 5.59 11.47
CA TYR A 322 26.75 5.84 11.87
C TYR A 322 25.97 4.52 11.89
N ILE A 323 24.93 4.47 12.72
CA ILE A 323 24.05 3.32 12.84
C ILE A 323 22.62 3.79 12.57
N LEU A 324 21.95 3.20 11.59
CA LEU A 324 20.51 3.35 11.40
C LEU A 324 19.80 2.19 12.08
N ALA A 325 18.87 2.49 12.98
CA ALA A 325 17.97 1.52 13.59
C ALA A 325 16.55 1.66 13.03
N ILE A 326 15.86 0.54 12.85
CA ILE A 326 14.44 0.48 12.51
C ILE A 326 13.69 -0.49 13.44
N HIS A 327 12.49 -0.09 13.88
CA HIS A 327 11.57 -0.95 14.62
C HIS A 327 10.12 -0.52 14.42
N ASP A 328 9.15 -1.34 14.87
CA ASP A 328 7.75 -0.93 14.97
C ASP A 328 7.54 0.00 16.17
N ALA A 329 6.69 1.02 16.03
CA ALA A 329 6.44 2.04 17.04
C ALA A 329 5.99 1.47 18.41
N ILE A 330 5.38 0.29 18.41
CA ILE A 330 4.96 -0.43 19.62
C ILE A 330 5.56 -1.84 19.70
N PHE A 331 6.69 -2.07 19.03
CA PHE A 331 7.50 -3.28 19.09
C PHE A 331 6.75 -4.58 18.74
N ARG A 332 5.72 -4.48 17.88
CA ARG A 332 5.14 -5.65 17.22
C ARG A 332 6.14 -6.17 16.18
N GLY A 333 5.82 -7.33 15.62
CA GLY A 333 6.59 -7.89 14.53
C GLY A 333 6.11 -9.30 14.23
N ARG A 334 6.17 -9.66 12.95
CA ARG A 334 5.93 -10.97 12.36
C ARG A 334 6.33 -10.88 10.87
N GLU A 335 6.16 -11.96 10.12
CA GLU A 335 6.65 -12.15 8.76
C GLU A 335 6.15 -11.10 7.74
N ASP A 336 4.99 -10.48 7.95
CA ASP A 336 4.45 -9.44 7.06
C ASP A 336 4.81 -7.99 7.49
N PHE A 337 5.66 -7.80 8.52
CA PHE A 337 6.27 -6.50 8.87
C PHE A 337 7.51 -6.25 8.00
N VAL A 338 7.30 -6.23 6.69
CA VAL A 338 8.36 -6.10 5.70
C VAL A 338 8.69 -4.63 5.48
N TYR A 339 9.98 -4.33 5.37
CA TYR A 339 10.44 -3.01 4.95
C TYR A 339 11.51 -3.08 3.85
N ARG A 340 11.61 -1.96 3.13
CA ARG A 340 12.72 -1.62 2.25
C ARG A 340 13.19 -0.21 2.59
N ILE A 341 14.45 -0.02 2.94
CA ILE A 341 15.02 1.30 3.20
C ILE A 341 16.09 1.61 2.15
N SER A 342 15.99 2.75 1.47
CA SER A 342 17.05 3.25 0.60
C SER A 342 17.85 4.33 1.31
N ILE A 343 19.18 4.21 1.29
CA ILE A 343 20.12 5.06 2.03
C ILE A 343 21.22 5.55 1.10
N GLY A 344 21.47 6.86 1.09
CA GLY A 344 22.58 7.47 0.36
C GLY A 344 22.32 8.94 0.02
N GLU A 345 23.16 9.53 -0.84
CA GLU A 345 22.88 10.86 -1.42
C GLU A 345 21.84 10.77 -2.54
N LEU A 346 20.64 10.32 -2.19
CA LEU A 346 19.56 10.04 -3.13
C LEU A 346 18.71 11.30 -3.37
N PRO A 347 18.17 11.50 -4.58
CA PRO A 347 17.26 12.59 -4.84
C PRO A 347 15.89 12.37 -4.20
N PHE A 348 15.34 13.41 -3.58
CA PHE A 348 14.04 13.34 -2.93
C PHE A 348 13.31 14.67 -3.01
N VAL A 349 12.06 14.65 -3.46
CA VAL A 349 11.22 15.84 -3.64
C VAL A 349 10.48 16.17 -2.35
N THR A 350 10.63 17.40 -1.86
CA THR A 350 10.00 17.91 -0.63
C THR A 350 8.93 18.96 -0.88
N SER A 351 8.76 19.46 -2.11
CA SER A 351 7.58 20.24 -2.52
C SER A 351 7.53 20.38 -4.04
N VAL A 352 6.33 20.54 -4.57
CA VAL A 352 6.05 20.82 -5.98
C VAL A 352 5.04 21.96 -6.02
N PHE A 353 5.28 22.96 -6.87
CA PHE A 353 4.31 24.03 -7.10
C PHE A 353 4.41 24.56 -8.54
N PRO A 354 3.28 24.69 -9.26
CA PRO A 354 1.95 24.21 -8.90
C PRO A 354 1.85 22.68 -8.81
N LEU A 355 0.82 22.15 -8.12
CA LEU A 355 0.58 20.69 -8.02
C LEU A 355 0.01 20.05 -9.29
N GLY A 356 -0.16 20.84 -10.35
CA GLY A 356 -0.78 20.41 -11.59
C GLY A 356 -0.70 21.48 -12.67
N GLY A 357 -1.32 21.20 -13.81
CA GLY A 357 -1.40 22.15 -14.92
C GLY A 357 -2.61 21.90 -15.81
N GLN A 358 -2.94 22.91 -16.62
CA GLN A 358 -3.98 22.80 -17.62
C GLN A 358 -3.54 21.91 -18.80
N ALA A 359 -4.44 21.05 -19.26
CA ALA A 359 -4.24 20.21 -20.44
C ALA A 359 -3.95 21.07 -21.68
N ASN A 360 -2.96 20.65 -22.47
CA ASN A 360 -2.50 21.36 -23.68
C ASN A 360 -1.92 22.77 -23.44
N VAL A 361 -1.64 23.13 -22.19
CA VAL A 361 -0.96 24.36 -21.83
C VAL A 361 0.35 24.00 -21.14
N ALA A 362 1.47 24.46 -21.69
CA ALA A 362 2.76 24.30 -21.04
C ALA A 362 2.79 25.14 -19.76
N ALA A 363 3.03 24.49 -18.62
CA ALA A 363 3.15 25.14 -17.32
C ALA A 363 4.51 24.80 -16.71
N GLY A 364 5.20 25.84 -16.24
CA GLY A 364 6.41 25.69 -15.44
C GLY A 364 6.06 25.23 -14.03
N VAL A 365 6.84 24.30 -13.51
CA VAL A 365 6.64 23.70 -12.18
C VAL A 365 7.93 23.78 -11.40
N ASP A 366 7.91 24.49 -10.28
CA ASP A 366 9.01 24.56 -9.33
C ASP A 366 9.01 23.32 -8.43
N VAL A 367 10.19 22.75 -8.25
CA VAL A 367 10.42 21.60 -7.40
C VAL A 367 11.51 21.91 -6.39
N LYS A 368 11.27 21.58 -5.12
CA LYS A 368 12.27 21.66 -4.05
C LYS A 368 12.52 20.27 -3.49
N GLY A 369 13.72 20.06 -2.98
CA GLY A 369 14.11 18.77 -2.46
C GLY A 369 15.57 18.67 -2.11
N ILE A 370 15.99 17.45 -1.77
CA ILE A 370 17.35 17.09 -1.41
C ILE A 370 17.99 16.38 -2.62
N ASN A 371 19.25 16.71 -2.92
CA ASN A 371 20.03 16.10 -4.01
C ASN A 371 19.39 16.15 -5.40
N LEU A 372 18.47 17.08 -5.64
CA LEU A 372 17.90 17.31 -6.97
C LEU A 372 18.93 17.96 -7.91
N ALA A 373 18.86 17.61 -9.20
CA ALA A 373 19.60 18.29 -10.26
C ALA A 373 18.75 19.37 -10.96
N GLU A 374 17.43 19.27 -10.82
CA GLU A 374 16.44 20.15 -11.43
C GLU A 374 15.65 20.85 -10.31
N SER A 375 15.39 22.14 -10.47
CA SER A 375 14.52 22.92 -9.57
C SER A 375 13.29 23.50 -10.29
N HIS A 376 13.22 23.37 -11.61
CA HIS A 376 12.13 23.82 -12.45
C HIS A 376 11.94 22.83 -13.59
N LEU A 377 10.69 22.47 -13.88
CA LEU A 377 10.30 21.49 -14.88
C LEU A 377 9.20 22.05 -15.77
N THR A 378 9.03 21.45 -16.95
CA THR A 378 7.87 21.70 -17.82
C THR A 378 7.24 20.35 -18.15
N PRO A 379 6.31 19.86 -17.30
CA PRO A 379 5.68 18.56 -17.52
C PRO A 379 4.91 18.54 -18.84
N GLU A 380 4.90 17.39 -19.51
CA GLU A 380 4.16 17.21 -20.75
C GLU A 380 2.65 17.06 -20.47
N THR A 381 1.87 18.08 -20.82
CA THR A 381 0.41 18.13 -20.64
C THR A 381 -0.36 18.00 -21.95
N ARG A 382 0.33 17.94 -23.10
CA ARG A 382 -0.30 17.83 -24.41
C ARG A 382 -1.00 16.48 -24.59
N ASP A 383 -2.19 16.52 -25.17
CA ASP A 383 -3.03 15.38 -25.50
C ASP A 383 -3.34 14.47 -24.30
N ARG A 384 -3.11 14.95 -23.07
CA ARG A 384 -3.46 14.24 -21.83
C ARG A 384 -4.90 14.52 -21.46
N ALA A 385 -5.62 13.46 -21.12
CA ALA A 385 -6.92 13.57 -20.49
C ALA A 385 -6.77 14.14 -19.07
N PRO A 386 -7.81 14.76 -18.49
CA PRO A 386 -7.80 15.12 -17.08
C PRO A 386 -7.53 13.90 -16.18
N GLY A 387 -6.69 14.06 -15.17
CA GLY A 387 -6.28 12.99 -14.28
C GLY A 387 -4.99 13.27 -13.53
N ILE A 388 -4.59 12.34 -12.66
CA ILE A 388 -3.35 12.43 -11.89
C ILE A 388 -2.28 11.56 -12.55
N TYR A 389 -1.12 12.15 -12.80
CA TYR A 389 0.02 11.52 -13.46
C TYR A 389 1.28 11.58 -12.59
N PRO A 390 2.21 10.61 -12.73
CA PRO A 390 3.49 10.71 -12.05
C PRO A 390 4.37 11.79 -12.69
N LEU A 391 4.92 12.68 -11.86
CA LEU A 391 5.97 13.63 -12.19
C LEU A 391 7.32 13.07 -11.72
N SER A 392 8.20 12.80 -12.69
CA SER A 392 9.56 12.32 -12.43
C SER A 392 10.53 13.50 -12.37
N VAL A 393 11.40 13.53 -11.35
CA VAL A 393 12.40 14.58 -11.16
C VAL A 393 13.80 13.98 -11.15
N ARG A 394 14.74 14.59 -11.88
CA ARG A 394 16.12 14.11 -11.94
C ARG A 394 16.93 14.57 -10.74
N GLY A 395 17.65 13.63 -10.16
CA GLY A 395 18.66 13.83 -9.15
C GLY A 395 20.05 14.09 -9.68
N LYS A 396 20.93 14.53 -8.78
CA LYS A 396 22.38 14.50 -9.01
C LYS A 396 22.83 13.05 -9.29
N GLY A 397 23.85 12.88 -10.12
CA GLY A 397 24.38 11.56 -10.46
C GLY A 397 23.49 10.72 -11.40
N GLY A 398 22.43 11.29 -11.97
CA GLY A 398 21.57 10.62 -12.96
C GLY A 398 20.48 9.72 -12.38
N LEU A 399 20.35 9.64 -11.05
CA LEU A 399 19.26 8.96 -10.37
C LEU A 399 17.94 9.73 -10.55
N LEU A 400 16.80 9.03 -10.43
CA LEU A 400 15.48 9.64 -10.39
C LEU A 400 14.97 9.67 -8.95
N ALA A 401 14.32 10.77 -8.56
CA ALA A 401 13.55 10.80 -7.32
C ALA A 401 12.33 9.88 -7.44
N PRO A 402 11.78 9.37 -6.32
CA PRO A 402 10.45 8.78 -6.32
C PRO A 402 9.44 9.74 -6.98
N PRO A 403 8.61 9.27 -7.93
CA PRO A 403 7.68 10.13 -8.63
C PRO A 403 6.61 10.67 -7.68
N VAL A 404 6.19 11.91 -7.91
CA VAL A 404 5.16 12.60 -7.14
C VAL A 404 3.90 12.81 -8.01
N PRO A 405 2.69 12.84 -7.44
CA PRO A 405 1.47 13.07 -8.21
C PRO A 405 1.42 14.48 -8.79
N PHE A 406 0.93 14.60 -10.02
CA PHE A 406 0.72 15.86 -10.74
C PHE A 406 -0.62 15.84 -11.47
N ALA A 407 -1.51 16.77 -11.14
CA ALA A 407 -2.84 16.83 -11.74
C ALA A 407 -2.82 17.51 -13.10
N VAL A 408 -3.57 16.97 -14.05
CA VAL A 408 -3.88 17.63 -15.32
C VAL A 408 -5.40 17.84 -15.38
N ASP A 409 -5.82 19.05 -15.74
CA ASP A 409 -7.23 19.43 -15.79
C ASP A 409 -7.57 20.16 -17.10
N ALA A 410 -8.85 20.14 -17.50
CA ALA A 410 -9.31 20.84 -18.71
C ALA A 410 -9.71 22.31 -18.47
N LEU A 411 -9.87 22.72 -17.20
CA LEU A 411 -10.26 24.08 -16.85
C LEU A 411 -9.08 25.06 -16.96
N PRO A 412 -9.35 26.36 -17.15
CA PRO A 412 -8.33 27.39 -17.04
C PRO A 412 -7.65 27.36 -15.66
N ASP A 413 -6.32 27.35 -15.65
CA ASP A 413 -5.54 27.51 -14.44
C ASP A 413 -5.37 29.00 -14.09
N GLY A 414 -5.48 29.33 -12.82
CA GLY A 414 -5.11 30.60 -12.22
C GLY A 414 -4.08 30.39 -11.10
N LEU A 415 -3.37 31.45 -10.74
CA LEU A 415 -2.48 31.46 -9.57
C LEU A 415 -3.08 32.37 -8.49
N GLU A 416 -2.93 31.96 -7.24
CA GLU A 416 -3.20 32.85 -6.12
C GLU A 416 -2.35 34.14 -6.20
N GLN A 417 -2.87 35.22 -5.64
CA GLN A 417 -2.17 36.50 -5.55
C GLN A 417 -2.28 37.05 -4.14
N GLU A 418 -1.13 37.11 -3.46
CA GLU A 418 -1.01 37.67 -2.12
C GLU A 418 -0.78 39.19 -2.11
N PRO A 419 -1.24 39.92 -1.08
CA PRO A 419 -2.01 39.45 0.07
C PRO A 419 -3.48 39.21 -0.29
N ASN A 420 -4.08 38.12 0.19
CA ASN A 420 -5.51 37.83 0.03
C ASN A 420 -6.23 37.46 1.36
N SER A 421 -5.55 37.54 2.51
CA SER A 421 -6.04 36.95 3.77
C SER A 421 -7.15 37.69 4.51
N THR A 422 -7.70 38.76 3.93
CA THR A 422 -8.80 39.54 4.50
C THR A 422 -9.91 39.78 3.48
N PRO A 423 -11.18 39.97 3.90
CA PRO A 423 -12.28 40.21 2.94
C PRO A 423 -12.06 41.42 2.01
N LYS A 424 -11.25 42.41 2.43
CA LYS A 424 -10.89 43.58 1.61
C LYS A 424 -9.81 43.28 0.57
N GLN A 425 -9.00 42.26 0.81
CA GLN A 425 -7.89 41.82 -0.05
C GLN A 425 -8.23 40.57 -0.85
N ALA A 426 -9.39 39.96 -0.59
CA ALA A 426 -9.81 38.73 -1.23
C ALA A 426 -9.71 38.82 -2.76
N GLN A 427 -9.05 37.82 -3.35
CA GLN A 427 -8.75 37.78 -4.77
C GLN A 427 -10.02 37.48 -5.56
N ARG A 428 -10.42 38.39 -6.45
CA ARG A 428 -11.54 38.13 -7.36
C ARG A 428 -11.13 37.09 -8.40
N ILE A 429 -11.94 36.04 -8.55
CA ILE A 429 -11.75 34.98 -9.54
C ILE A 429 -13.00 34.83 -10.43
N ASN A 430 -12.81 34.29 -11.63
CA ASN A 430 -13.89 34.11 -12.62
C ASN A 430 -14.08 32.61 -12.92
N PRO A 431 -15.03 31.92 -12.27
CA PRO A 431 -15.33 30.53 -12.56
C PRO A 431 -15.85 30.32 -14.00
N PRO A 432 -15.58 29.16 -14.63
CA PRO A 432 -14.85 28.01 -14.09
C PRO A 432 -13.32 28.20 -14.13
N VAL A 433 -12.64 27.89 -13.03
CA VAL A 433 -11.18 28.06 -12.87
C VAL A 433 -10.62 27.05 -11.88
N ILE A 434 -9.35 26.69 -12.02
CA ILE A 434 -8.56 26.04 -10.97
C ILE A 434 -7.53 27.03 -10.44
N MET A 435 -7.68 27.41 -9.18
CA MET A 435 -6.71 28.25 -8.49
C MET A 435 -5.60 27.38 -7.90
N ASN A 436 -4.38 27.60 -8.35
CA ASN A 436 -3.18 27.02 -7.76
C ASN A 436 -2.66 27.97 -6.69
N GLY A 437 -2.46 27.46 -5.48
CA GLY A 437 -2.00 28.27 -4.37
C GLY A 437 -1.26 27.48 -3.31
N THR A 438 -0.81 28.17 -2.27
CA THR A 438 -0.09 27.66 -1.11
C THR A 438 -0.60 28.37 0.12
N VAL A 439 -1.01 27.61 1.15
CA VAL A 439 -1.17 28.19 2.50
C VAL A 439 0.25 28.51 2.98
N GLY A 440 0.69 29.75 2.77
CA GLY A 440 2.10 30.10 2.68
C GLY A 440 2.80 30.16 4.03
N THR A 441 2.06 30.50 5.09
CA THR A 441 2.56 30.57 6.47
C THR A 441 1.53 30.04 7.47
N PRO A 442 1.94 29.65 8.69
CA PRO A 442 0.98 29.23 9.71
C PRO A 442 -0.09 30.30 9.99
N GLY A 443 -1.36 29.90 9.99
CA GLY A 443 -2.52 30.78 10.17
C GLY A 443 -2.94 31.57 8.94
N ASP A 444 -2.28 31.35 7.81
CA ASP A 444 -2.65 31.95 6.53
C ASP A 444 -4.03 31.48 6.04
N ARG A 445 -4.70 32.36 5.30
CA ARG A 445 -6.06 32.16 4.82
C ARG A 445 -6.15 32.70 3.41
N ASP A 446 -6.58 31.88 2.47
CA ASP A 446 -6.82 32.34 1.11
C ASP A 446 -8.29 32.69 0.92
N LEU A 447 -8.59 33.96 0.64
CA LEU A 447 -9.96 34.40 0.35
C LEU A 447 -10.13 34.71 -1.13
N PHE A 448 -11.13 34.07 -1.74
CA PHE A 448 -11.51 34.27 -3.13
C PHE A 448 -12.92 34.87 -3.23
N LEU A 449 -13.07 35.92 -4.04
CA LEU A 449 -14.35 36.56 -4.33
C LEU A 449 -14.93 36.02 -5.64
N ILE A 450 -16.17 35.55 -5.57
CA ILE A 450 -16.92 34.98 -6.68
C ILE A 450 -18.22 35.75 -6.84
N GLU A 451 -18.54 36.14 -8.08
CA GLU A 451 -19.86 36.69 -8.42
C GLU A 451 -20.80 35.55 -8.82
N GLY A 452 -21.98 35.52 -8.22
CA GLY A 452 -22.96 34.45 -8.42
C GLY A 452 -24.38 34.96 -8.58
N ARG A 453 -25.24 34.11 -9.14
CA ARG A 453 -26.67 34.39 -9.36
C ARG A 453 -27.57 33.47 -8.55
N ALA A 454 -28.77 33.95 -8.22
CA ALA A 454 -29.79 33.19 -7.53
C ALA A 454 -30.10 31.90 -8.29
N GLY A 455 -30.02 30.77 -7.59
CA GLY A 455 -30.27 29.44 -8.12
C GLY A 455 -29.11 28.81 -8.89
N GLN A 456 -28.01 29.54 -9.14
CA GLN A 456 -26.79 28.97 -9.70
C GLN A 456 -26.16 27.97 -8.72
N GLU A 457 -25.69 26.84 -9.22
CA GLU A 457 -24.87 25.93 -8.41
C GLU A 457 -23.39 26.19 -8.65
N ILE A 458 -22.62 26.22 -7.55
CA ILE A 458 -21.16 26.29 -7.54
C ILE A 458 -20.62 25.06 -6.83
N VAL A 459 -19.56 24.49 -7.40
CA VAL A 459 -18.72 23.48 -6.78
C VAL A 459 -17.37 24.11 -6.47
N ALA A 460 -16.90 23.89 -5.24
CA ALA A 460 -15.55 24.20 -4.80
C ALA A 460 -14.91 22.90 -4.28
N GLU A 461 -13.80 22.47 -4.89
CA GLU A 461 -13.12 21.22 -4.55
C GLU A 461 -11.62 21.48 -4.42
N VAL A 462 -11.03 21.04 -3.31
CA VAL A 462 -9.59 21.11 -3.08
C VAL A 462 -8.97 19.78 -3.43
N ASN A 463 -7.95 19.79 -4.30
CA ASN A 463 -6.98 18.72 -4.47
C ASN A 463 -5.66 19.14 -3.81
N ALA A 464 -5.36 18.57 -2.64
CA ALA A 464 -4.11 18.78 -1.93
C ALA A 464 -3.57 17.45 -1.40
N ARG A 465 -4.28 16.79 -0.47
CA ARG A 465 -3.88 15.51 0.14
C ARG A 465 -3.66 14.42 -0.89
N ARG A 466 -4.56 14.31 -1.88
CA ARG A 466 -4.41 13.37 -3.02
C ARG A 466 -3.25 13.70 -3.96
N LEU A 467 -2.67 14.89 -3.84
CA LEU A 467 -1.49 15.36 -4.57
C LEU A 467 -0.26 15.48 -3.66
N ASP A 468 -0.23 14.67 -2.59
CA ASP A 468 0.85 14.60 -1.60
C ASP A 468 1.10 15.87 -0.77
N SER A 469 0.24 16.88 -0.83
CA SER A 469 0.32 18.06 0.04
C SER A 469 -0.02 17.69 1.50
N PRO A 470 0.71 18.23 2.50
CA PRO A 470 0.37 18.06 3.91
C PRO A 470 -0.87 18.87 4.33
N LEU A 471 -1.40 19.74 3.47
CA LEU A 471 -2.56 20.56 3.76
C LEU A 471 -3.74 19.70 4.25
N ASP A 472 -4.31 20.11 5.36
CA ASP A 472 -5.56 19.61 5.90
C ASP A 472 -6.63 20.66 5.59
N ALA A 473 -7.20 20.57 4.39
CA ALA A 473 -7.94 21.67 3.81
C ALA A 473 -9.25 21.92 4.56
N THR A 474 -9.66 23.18 4.64
CA THR A 474 -11.00 23.56 5.04
C THR A 474 -11.53 24.62 4.08
N LEU A 475 -12.76 24.44 3.60
CA LEU A 475 -13.46 25.40 2.76
C LEU A 475 -14.65 25.98 3.48
N ARG A 476 -14.82 27.29 3.39
CA ARG A 476 -16.00 28.01 3.89
C ARG A 476 -16.51 29.01 2.87
N LEU A 477 -17.78 28.90 2.48
CA LEU A 477 -18.45 29.83 1.59
C LEU A 477 -19.39 30.75 2.38
N THR A 478 -19.24 32.06 2.21
CA THR A 478 -20.14 33.07 2.80
C THR A 478 -20.78 33.97 1.76
N ASP A 479 -21.96 34.51 2.07
CA ASP A 479 -22.56 35.60 1.31
C ASP A 479 -21.94 36.98 1.65
N ALA A 480 -22.46 38.02 1.00
CA ALA A 480 -22.02 39.41 1.20
C ALA A 480 -22.26 39.96 2.61
N SER A 481 -23.16 39.37 3.41
CA SER A 481 -23.37 39.73 4.81
C SER A 481 -22.37 39.05 5.75
N GLY A 482 -21.60 38.08 5.25
CA GLY A 482 -20.71 37.22 6.03
C GLY A 482 -21.39 35.98 6.60
N ALA A 483 -22.66 35.74 6.26
CA ALA A 483 -23.37 34.54 6.69
C ALA A 483 -22.79 33.30 6.00
N CYS A 484 -22.56 32.23 6.77
CA CYS A 484 -22.04 30.97 6.26
C CYS A 484 -23.11 30.23 5.48
N LEU A 485 -22.85 29.93 4.21
CA LEU A 485 -23.75 29.11 3.40
C LEU A 485 -23.37 27.64 3.46
N ALA A 486 -22.06 27.34 3.47
CA ALA A 486 -21.56 25.99 3.60
C ALA A 486 -20.11 25.99 4.11
N GLN A 487 -19.72 24.89 4.75
CA GLN A 487 -18.36 24.64 5.20
C GLN A 487 -18.08 23.13 5.16
N ASN A 488 -16.85 22.75 4.81
CA ASN A 488 -16.38 21.38 4.81
C ASN A 488 -14.87 21.36 5.08
N ASP A 489 -14.42 20.40 5.88
CA ASP A 489 -13.02 20.07 6.14
C ASP A 489 -12.63 18.84 5.31
N ASP A 490 -13.31 17.72 5.52
CA ASP A 490 -12.97 16.43 4.93
C ASP A 490 -14.07 15.94 3.98
N GLN A 491 -13.65 15.45 2.81
CA GLN A 491 -14.50 14.71 1.89
C GLN A 491 -13.93 13.31 1.67
N GLU A 492 -14.65 12.29 2.17
CA GLU A 492 -14.31 10.90 1.92
C GLU A 492 -14.24 10.62 0.40
N ASP A 493 -13.12 10.03 -0.02
CA ASP A 493 -12.90 9.55 -1.38
C ASP A 493 -12.53 8.06 -1.33
N ILE A 494 -13.56 7.22 -1.50
CA ILE A 494 -13.40 5.76 -1.55
C ILE A 494 -12.48 5.30 -2.70
N GLY A 495 -12.20 6.18 -3.67
CA GLY A 495 -11.25 5.94 -4.74
C GLY A 495 -9.79 6.03 -4.31
N SER A 496 -9.53 6.59 -3.13
CA SER A 496 -8.20 6.84 -2.54
C SER A 496 -7.94 5.95 -1.32
N GLY A 497 -8.26 4.66 -1.39
CA GLY A 497 -8.22 3.74 -0.24
C GLY A 497 -6.85 3.49 0.39
N ILE A 498 -5.77 4.09 -0.12
CA ILE A 498 -4.46 4.13 0.56
C ILE A 498 -4.36 5.31 1.53
N ASN A 499 -4.96 6.45 1.19
CA ASN A 499 -5.02 7.63 2.06
C ASN A 499 -6.14 7.44 3.08
N THR A 500 -5.80 7.14 4.33
CA THR A 500 -6.80 6.95 5.40
C THR A 500 -7.32 8.26 5.99
N HIS A 501 -6.61 9.37 5.78
CA HIS A 501 -6.99 10.71 6.22
C HIS A 501 -7.38 11.54 4.99
N HIS A 502 -8.68 11.63 4.71
CA HIS A 502 -9.23 12.30 3.52
C HIS A 502 -9.35 13.82 3.71
N ALA A 503 -8.20 14.48 3.86
CA ALA A 503 -8.09 15.88 4.25
C ALA A 503 -8.26 16.91 3.11
N ASP A 504 -9.05 16.54 2.10
CA ASP A 504 -9.37 17.37 0.94
C ASP A 504 -10.84 17.79 1.03
N SER A 505 -11.13 19.08 1.01
CA SER A 505 -12.50 19.58 1.15
C SER A 505 -13.26 19.64 -0.18
N TYR A 506 -14.59 19.48 -0.10
CA TYR A 506 -15.52 19.63 -1.20
C TYR A 506 -16.82 20.32 -0.76
N LEU A 507 -17.28 21.28 -1.56
CA LEU A 507 -18.55 21.96 -1.40
C LEU A 507 -19.33 21.96 -2.72
N ARG A 508 -20.64 21.72 -2.64
CA ARG A 508 -21.58 22.00 -3.74
C ARG A 508 -22.77 22.76 -3.18
N VAL A 509 -22.95 24.00 -3.63
CA VAL A 509 -23.91 24.95 -3.05
C VAL A 509 -24.76 25.57 -4.14
N LYS A 510 -26.08 25.60 -3.92
CA LYS A 510 -27.02 26.41 -4.71
C LYS A 510 -27.11 27.80 -4.09
N LEU A 511 -26.71 28.82 -4.84
CA LEU A 511 -26.64 30.20 -4.36
C LEU A 511 -28.04 30.78 -4.15
N PRO A 512 -28.32 31.44 -3.02
CA PRO A 512 -29.68 31.90 -2.69
C PRO A 512 -30.09 33.21 -3.40
N ALA A 513 -29.13 34.02 -3.82
CA ALA A 513 -29.37 35.36 -4.34
C ALA A 513 -28.32 35.74 -5.40
N ASP A 514 -28.54 36.87 -6.07
CA ASP A 514 -27.49 37.50 -6.86
C ASP A 514 -26.54 38.25 -5.92
N GLY A 515 -25.24 38.18 -6.17
CA GLY A 515 -24.27 38.98 -5.42
C GLY A 515 -22.87 38.38 -5.35
N MET A 516 -22.08 38.97 -4.46
CA MET A 516 -20.72 38.52 -4.18
C MET A 516 -20.72 37.48 -3.05
N TYR A 517 -19.95 36.43 -3.26
CA TYR A 517 -19.69 35.37 -2.30
C TYR A 517 -18.19 35.29 -2.03
N THR A 518 -17.82 34.99 -0.78
CA THR A 518 -16.43 34.80 -0.38
C THR A 518 -16.20 33.32 -0.07
N LEU A 519 -15.26 32.70 -0.77
CA LEU A 519 -14.76 31.37 -0.46
C LEU A 519 -13.44 31.53 0.31
N THR A 520 -13.38 30.99 1.52
CA THR A 520 -12.18 30.97 2.35
C THR A 520 -11.60 29.55 2.35
N LEU A 521 -10.31 29.42 2.06
CA LEU A 521 -9.53 28.19 2.20
C LEU A 521 -8.51 28.38 3.33
N THR A 522 -8.45 27.43 4.27
CA THR A 522 -7.46 27.43 5.37
C THR A 522 -6.98 26.01 5.69
N ASP A 523 -5.88 25.87 6.42
CA ASP A 523 -5.49 24.60 7.04
C ASP A 523 -6.22 24.40 8.37
N ALA A 524 -6.80 23.21 8.61
CA ALA A 524 -7.57 22.87 9.81
C ALA A 524 -6.77 23.00 11.11
N GLN A 525 -5.45 22.83 11.03
CA GLN A 525 -4.52 22.91 12.16
C GLN A 525 -3.78 24.26 12.19
N HIS A 526 -4.15 25.19 11.32
CA HIS A 526 -3.48 26.48 11.12
C HIS A 526 -2.00 26.35 10.75
N ALA A 527 -1.60 25.23 10.16
CA ALA A 527 -0.26 25.07 9.60
C ALA A 527 -0.11 25.80 8.26
N GLY A 528 1.10 25.86 7.73
CA GLY A 528 1.39 26.48 6.45
C GLY A 528 2.87 26.42 6.10
N GLY A 529 3.20 26.61 4.82
CA GLY A 529 4.55 26.60 4.30
C GLY A 529 4.58 26.20 2.82
N ALA A 530 5.77 26.27 2.21
CA ALA A 530 5.95 26.01 0.77
C ALA A 530 5.51 24.61 0.28
N ALA A 531 5.28 23.66 1.19
CA ALA A 531 4.75 22.34 0.85
C ALA A 531 3.21 22.27 0.86
N TYR A 532 2.51 23.22 1.49
CA TYR A 532 1.05 23.28 1.67
C TYR A 532 0.35 23.82 0.43
N ALA A 533 0.77 23.34 -0.74
CA ALA A 533 0.18 23.70 -2.01
C ALA A 533 -1.20 23.05 -2.17
N TYR A 534 -2.05 23.68 -2.97
CA TYR A 534 -3.38 23.18 -3.31
C TYR A 534 -3.75 23.52 -4.75
N ARG A 535 -4.68 22.73 -5.29
CA ARG A 535 -5.47 23.08 -6.49
C ARG A 535 -6.92 23.20 -6.07
N LEU A 536 -7.45 24.41 -6.11
CA LEU A 536 -8.84 24.71 -5.78
C LEU A 536 -9.66 24.87 -7.06
N ARG A 537 -10.46 23.87 -7.40
CA ARG A 537 -11.44 23.95 -8.49
C ARG A 537 -12.64 24.76 -8.02
N VAL A 538 -12.98 25.83 -8.74
CA VAL A 538 -14.24 26.57 -8.58
C VAL A 538 -14.96 26.58 -9.92
N SER A 539 -16.10 25.90 -10.02
CA SER A 539 -16.84 25.77 -11.27
C SER A 539 -18.34 25.55 -11.05
N PRO A 540 -19.18 25.65 -12.10
CA PRO A 540 -20.45 24.93 -12.11
C PRO A 540 -20.23 23.41 -11.89
N PRO A 541 -21.25 22.65 -11.48
CA PRO A 541 -21.15 21.20 -11.42
C PRO A 541 -20.65 20.61 -12.75
N GLN A 542 -19.69 19.68 -12.69
CA GLN A 542 -19.21 18.88 -13.81
C GLN A 542 -19.55 17.41 -13.56
N PRO A 543 -20.79 16.98 -13.85
CA PRO A 543 -21.23 15.64 -13.51
C PRO A 543 -20.41 14.58 -14.28
N ASP A 544 -19.76 13.71 -13.51
CA ASP A 544 -18.88 12.65 -14.01
C ASP A 544 -18.92 11.45 -13.05
N PHE A 545 -18.15 10.42 -13.31
CA PHE A 545 -17.95 9.30 -12.41
C PHE A 545 -16.56 8.68 -12.53
N GLU A 546 -16.13 8.01 -11.47
CA GLU A 546 -15.05 7.03 -11.51
C GLU A 546 -15.56 5.66 -11.11
N LEU A 547 -14.79 4.62 -11.46
CA LEU A 547 -15.15 3.24 -11.14
C LEU A 547 -13.99 2.52 -10.44
N ARG A 548 -14.34 1.68 -9.47
CA ARG A 548 -13.47 0.65 -8.87
C ARG A 548 -14.07 -0.73 -9.09
N ALA A 549 -13.25 -1.69 -9.51
CA ALA A 549 -13.67 -3.06 -9.81
C ALA A 549 -13.09 -4.04 -8.78
N VAL A 550 -13.96 -4.67 -7.99
CA VAL A 550 -13.58 -5.47 -6.83
C VAL A 550 -14.11 -6.90 -6.95
N PRO A 551 -13.26 -7.93 -6.75
CA PRO A 551 -11.82 -7.84 -6.51
C PRO A 551 -11.03 -7.53 -7.80
N SER A 552 -9.75 -7.17 -7.67
CA SER A 552 -8.82 -6.93 -8.79
C SER A 552 -8.41 -8.20 -9.55
N ARG A 553 -9.12 -9.31 -9.32
CA ARG A 553 -8.82 -10.61 -9.89
C ARG A 553 -10.08 -11.40 -10.18
N LEU A 554 -10.12 -12.07 -11.32
CA LEU A 554 -11.20 -12.96 -11.71
C LEU A 554 -10.65 -14.33 -11.99
N VAL A 555 -11.24 -15.34 -11.35
CA VAL A 555 -10.94 -16.73 -11.64
C VAL A 555 -12.23 -17.38 -12.11
N MET A 556 -12.16 -18.07 -13.25
CA MET A 556 -13.30 -18.74 -13.84
C MET A 556 -12.89 -20.06 -14.49
N PRO A 557 -13.74 -21.09 -14.44
CA PRO A 557 -13.48 -22.32 -15.18
C PRO A 557 -13.73 -22.15 -16.69
N ASP A 558 -13.33 -23.14 -17.50
CA ASP A 558 -13.64 -23.25 -18.94
C ASP A 558 -15.10 -22.91 -19.22
N LYS A 559 -15.31 -21.97 -20.16
CA LYS A 559 -16.63 -21.42 -20.55
C LYS A 559 -17.47 -20.97 -19.35
N GLY A 560 -16.80 -20.60 -18.28
CA GLY A 560 -17.39 -20.24 -17.01
C GLY A 560 -17.63 -18.74 -16.88
N SER A 561 -17.91 -18.34 -15.65
CA SER A 561 -18.11 -16.95 -15.29
C SER A 561 -17.60 -16.65 -13.90
N SER A 562 -17.28 -15.39 -13.65
CA SER A 562 -16.93 -14.87 -12.34
C SER A 562 -17.72 -13.60 -12.05
N GLY A 563 -18.14 -13.44 -10.79
CA GLY A 563 -18.81 -12.23 -10.34
C GLY A 563 -17.80 -11.12 -10.02
N ILE A 564 -18.14 -9.88 -10.32
CA ILE A 564 -17.34 -8.71 -9.94
C ILE A 564 -18.26 -7.59 -9.47
N THR A 565 -17.83 -6.86 -8.44
CA THR A 565 -18.55 -5.70 -7.93
C THR A 565 -17.90 -4.43 -8.45
N ILE A 566 -18.71 -3.57 -9.07
CA ILE A 566 -18.29 -2.24 -9.49
C ILE A 566 -18.79 -1.23 -8.46
N HIS A 567 -17.89 -0.44 -7.90
CA HIS A 567 -18.18 0.74 -7.10
C HIS A 567 -18.03 1.98 -7.96
N ALA A 568 -19.09 2.79 -8.05
CA ALA A 568 -19.07 4.06 -8.74
C ALA A 568 -18.95 5.23 -7.76
N ILE A 569 -18.01 6.11 -8.06
CA ILE A 569 -17.79 7.38 -7.36
C ILE A 569 -18.44 8.44 -8.26
N ARG A 570 -19.66 8.87 -7.91
CA ARG A 570 -20.43 9.84 -8.70
C ARG A 570 -20.00 11.25 -8.32
N LYS A 571 -19.52 12.04 -9.28
CA LYS A 571 -19.01 13.39 -9.08
C LYS A 571 -20.10 14.42 -9.38
N ASP A 572 -20.09 15.53 -8.64
CA ASP A 572 -20.89 16.74 -8.88
C ASP A 572 -22.40 16.47 -9.14
N GLY A 573 -22.96 15.46 -8.47
CA GLY A 573 -24.38 15.10 -8.60
C GLY A 573 -24.75 14.27 -9.82
N PHE A 574 -23.80 13.62 -10.47
CA PHE A 574 -24.07 12.76 -11.63
C PHE A 574 -25.03 11.61 -11.31
N THR A 575 -26.25 11.67 -11.85
CA THR A 575 -27.29 10.64 -11.69
C THR A 575 -27.56 9.82 -12.95
N GLY A 576 -26.79 10.06 -14.02
CA GLY A 576 -26.94 9.37 -15.29
C GLY A 576 -26.70 7.86 -15.18
N PRO A 577 -27.34 7.06 -16.06
CA PRO A 577 -27.14 5.62 -16.06
C PRO A 577 -25.74 5.25 -16.56
N ILE A 578 -25.04 4.38 -15.83
CA ILE A 578 -23.71 3.86 -16.22
C ILE A 578 -23.89 2.43 -16.70
N ARG A 579 -23.61 2.19 -17.98
CA ARG A 579 -23.60 0.86 -18.61
C ARG A 579 -22.17 0.33 -18.63
N PHE A 580 -22.01 -0.99 -18.70
CA PHE A 580 -20.69 -1.61 -18.62
C PHE A 580 -20.35 -2.39 -19.88
N GLN A 581 -19.10 -2.27 -20.32
CA GLN A 581 -18.51 -3.02 -21.43
C GLN A 581 -17.07 -3.43 -21.09
N LEU A 582 -16.45 -4.29 -21.91
CA LEU A 582 -15.02 -4.54 -21.85
C LEU A 582 -14.30 -3.69 -22.90
N LYS A 583 -13.15 -3.14 -22.53
CA LYS A 583 -12.27 -2.43 -23.47
C LYS A 583 -11.63 -3.44 -24.41
N GLU A 584 -11.62 -3.15 -25.72
CA GLU A 584 -10.95 -4.01 -26.69
C GLU A 584 -9.42 -3.81 -26.69
N PRO A 585 -8.63 -4.87 -26.95
CA PRO A 585 -9.06 -6.24 -27.19
C PRO A 585 -9.32 -7.00 -25.86
N ALA A 586 -10.49 -7.65 -25.75
CA ALA A 586 -10.83 -8.56 -24.66
C ALA A 586 -11.23 -9.95 -25.19
N THR A 587 -10.40 -10.49 -26.09
CA THR A 587 -10.70 -11.72 -26.85
C THR A 587 -11.08 -12.87 -25.92
N GLY A 588 -12.28 -13.40 -26.14
CA GLY A 588 -12.81 -14.51 -25.36
C GLY A 588 -13.43 -14.13 -24.02
N PHE A 589 -13.58 -12.84 -23.70
CA PHE A 589 -14.29 -12.35 -22.51
C PHE A 589 -15.50 -11.50 -22.88
N SER A 590 -16.52 -11.51 -22.01
CA SER A 590 -17.68 -10.63 -22.11
C SER A 590 -18.15 -10.23 -20.71
N VAL A 591 -18.78 -9.07 -20.58
CA VAL A 591 -19.36 -8.59 -19.32
C VAL A 591 -20.87 -8.43 -19.48
N SER A 592 -21.61 -8.80 -18.44
CA SER A 592 -23.06 -8.67 -18.38
C SER A 592 -23.50 -8.20 -16.99
N GLY A 593 -24.57 -7.43 -16.94
CA GLY A 593 -25.13 -6.89 -15.70
C GLY A 593 -26.05 -5.69 -15.99
N GLY A 594 -26.87 -5.32 -15.00
CA GLY A 594 -27.69 -4.12 -15.09
C GLY A 594 -26.84 -2.85 -15.00
N PRO A 595 -27.29 -1.73 -15.59
CA PRO A 595 -26.63 -0.45 -15.40
C PRO A 595 -26.79 0.02 -13.95
N LEU A 596 -25.87 0.89 -13.50
CA LEU A 596 -26.14 1.73 -12.34
C LEU A 596 -27.06 2.86 -12.75
N THR A 597 -28.14 3.12 -12.01
CA THR A 597 -29.08 4.22 -12.31
C THR A 597 -29.23 5.17 -11.12
N GLY A 598 -29.63 6.42 -11.39
CA GLY A 598 -29.86 7.42 -10.35
C GLY A 598 -28.63 7.59 -9.45
N THR A 599 -28.80 7.43 -8.15
CA THR A 599 -27.75 7.56 -7.14
C THR A 599 -27.08 6.23 -6.77
N GLN A 600 -27.39 5.12 -7.46
CA GLN A 600 -26.77 3.83 -7.16
C GLN A 600 -25.26 3.89 -7.37
N THR A 601 -24.50 3.43 -6.38
CA THR A 601 -23.03 3.42 -6.37
C THR A 601 -22.43 2.02 -6.44
N VAL A 602 -23.24 0.95 -6.41
CA VAL A 602 -22.74 -0.43 -6.43
C VAL A 602 -23.51 -1.28 -7.43
N ALA A 603 -22.80 -1.90 -8.37
CA ALA A 603 -23.35 -2.86 -9.33
C ALA A 603 -22.63 -4.20 -9.22
N ARG A 604 -23.38 -5.29 -9.32
CA ARG A 604 -22.82 -6.64 -9.45
C ARG A 604 -22.89 -7.06 -10.90
N LEU A 605 -21.73 -7.30 -11.50
CA LEU A 605 -21.60 -7.76 -12.88
C LEU A 605 -21.13 -9.21 -12.90
N THR A 606 -21.36 -9.85 -14.03
CA THR A 606 -20.85 -11.18 -14.35
C THR A 606 -19.96 -11.08 -15.58
N VAL A 607 -18.69 -11.44 -15.41
CA VAL A 607 -17.74 -11.61 -16.51
C VAL A 607 -17.78 -13.08 -16.93
N LYS A 608 -17.94 -13.34 -18.22
CA LYS A 608 -17.96 -14.68 -18.82
C LYS A 608 -16.77 -14.85 -19.74
N THR A 609 -16.30 -16.08 -19.88
CA THR A 609 -15.27 -16.44 -20.86
C THR A 609 -15.77 -17.47 -21.85
N THR A 610 -15.22 -17.46 -23.06
CA THR A 610 -15.33 -18.55 -24.05
C THR A 610 -14.05 -19.36 -24.18
N LEU A 611 -12.98 -18.95 -23.48
CA LEU A 611 -11.69 -19.64 -23.46
C LEU A 611 -11.79 -20.96 -22.70
N ALA A 612 -10.99 -21.95 -23.14
CA ALA A 612 -10.85 -23.22 -22.43
C ALA A 612 -9.93 -23.10 -21.22
N ALA A 613 -8.80 -22.40 -21.40
CA ALA A 613 -7.85 -22.06 -20.34
C ALA A 613 -7.00 -20.86 -20.80
N THR A 614 -6.35 -20.22 -19.84
CA THR A 614 -5.26 -19.27 -20.07
C THR A 614 -3.97 -19.86 -19.51
N GLU A 615 -2.86 -19.73 -20.22
CA GLU A 615 -1.55 -20.22 -19.75
C GLU A 615 -1.07 -19.47 -18.50
N LYS A 616 -1.31 -18.15 -18.48
CA LYS A 616 -1.05 -17.25 -17.36
C LYS A 616 -2.21 -16.28 -17.20
N PRO A 617 -2.37 -15.62 -16.04
CA PRO A 617 -3.34 -14.54 -15.90
C PRO A 617 -3.19 -13.48 -17.00
N VAL A 618 -4.31 -12.99 -17.53
CA VAL A 618 -4.36 -11.97 -18.58
C VAL A 618 -5.07 -10.71 -18.07
N PRO A 619 -4.60 -9.50 -18.42
CA PRO A 619 -5.27 -8.26 -18.03
C PRO A 619 -6.58 -8.10 -18.80
N ILE A 620 -7.60 -7.57 -18.12
CA ILE A 620 -8.85 -7.11 -18.75
C ILE A 620 -9.23 -5.74 -18.17
N VAL A 621 -9.96 -4.93 -18.95
CA VAL A 621 -10.43 -3.62 -18.50
C VAL A 621 -11.94 -3.53 -18.68
N ILE A 622 -12.65 -3.30 -17.59
CA ILE A 622 -14.09 -2.99 -17.61
C ILE A 622 -14.23 -1.48 -17.76
N GLN A 623 -15.10 -1.03 -18.67
CA GLN A 623 -15.41 0.38 -18.86
C GLN A 623 -16.84 0.66 -18.45
N GLY A 624 -17.06 1.79 -17.78
CA GLY A 624 -18.36 2.43 -17.65
C GLY A 624 -18.59 3.38 -18.80
N VAL A 625 -19.78 3.32 -19.40
CA VAL A 625 -20.23 4.21 -20.46
C VAL A 625 -21.52 4.88 -20.00
N ALA A 626 -21.53 6.20 -20.02
CA ALA A 626 -22.72 6.98 -19.73
C ALA A 626 -22.87 8.15 -20.71
N THR A 627 -24.03 8.79 -20.68
CA THR A 627 -24.29 10.02 -21.43
C THR A 627 -24.59 11.14 -20.45
N ASN A 628 -23.94 12.29 -20.61
CA ASN A 628 -24.22 13.50 -19.86
C ASN A 628 -24.36 14.68 -20.83
N ALA A 629 -25.51 15.37 -20.81
CA ALA A 629 -25.79 16.52 -21.69
C ALA A 629 -25.47 16.29 -23.19
N GLY A 630 -25.66 15.07 -23.69
CA GLY A 630 -25.36 14.68 -25.08
C GLY A 630 -23.93 14.20 -25.33
N ALA A 631 -23.00 14.38 -24.39
CA ALA A 631 -21.64 13.86 -24.47
C ALA A 631 -21.54 12.44 -23.89
N THR A 632 -20.75 11.58 -24.54
CA THR A 632 -20.46 10.23 -24.04
C THR A 632 -19.27 10.28 -23.08
N LEU A 633 -19.49 9.79 -21.87
CA LEU A 633 -18.46 9.60 -20.85
C LEU A 633 -18.05 8.12 -20.85
N VAL A 634 -16.76 7.86 -21.05
CA VAL A 634 -16.17 6.51 -20.94
C VAL A 634 -15.10 6.54 -19.85
N ARG A 635 -15.20 5.63 -18.87
CA ARG A 635 -14.28 5.56 -17.73
C ARG A 635 -13.83 4.13 -17.52
N ASP A 636 -12.53 3.91 -17.53
CA ASP A 636 -11.94 2.61 -17.20
C ASP A 636 -12.10 2.38 -15.69
N ALA A 637 -12.57 1.19 -15.31
CA ALA A 637 -12.64 0.79 -13.92
C ALA A 637 -11.26 0.36 -13.42
N VAL A 638 -10.78 1.03 -12.37
CA VAL A 638 -9.53 0.67 -11.71
C VAL A 638 -9.77 -0.59 -10.88
N GLY A 639 -9.00 -1.65 -11.13
CA GLY A 639 -9.05 -2.84 -10.28
C GLY A 639 -8.74 -2.47 -8.83
N ALA A 640 -9.41 -3.08 -7.86
CA ALA A 640 -9.16 -2.79 -6.46
C ALA A 640 -9.38 -4.02 -5.57
N GLU A 641 -8.67 -4.05 -4.44
CA GLU A 641 -8.93 -4.99 -3.35
C GLU A 641 -9.71 -4.29 -2.25
N ASP A 642 -10.76 -4.95 -1.77
CA ASP A 642 -11.46 -4.52 -0.57
C ASP A 642 -10.70 -5.05 0.66
N ARG A 643 -9.96 -4.14 1.31
CA ARG A 643 -8.98 -4.44 2.36
C ARG A 643 -9.48 -3.92 3.69
N MET A 644 -9.42 -4.76 4.72
CA MET A 644 -9.72 -4.35 6.09
C MET A 644 -8.44 -3.83 6.75
N GLN A 645 -8.52 -2.63 7.35
CA GLN A 645 -7.45 -2.04 8.17
C GLN A 645 -7.43 -2.67 9.57
N ALA A 646 -8.42 -2.32 10.40
CA ALA A 646 -8.66 -2.85 11.74
C ALA A 646 -10.13 -2.55 12.10
N PHE A 647 -10.70 -3.28 13.07
CA PHE A 647 -12.08 -3.07 13.56
C PHE A 647 -13.16 -3.00 12.47
N LEU A 648 -13.04 -3.80 11.40
CA LEU A 648 -13.95 -3.82 10.24
C LEU A 648 -13.96 -2.54 9.39
N TRP A 649 -13.02 -1.60 9.59
CA TRP A 649 -12.86 -0.48 8.67
C TRP A 649 -12.24 -0.96 7.35
N ARG A 650 -12.88 -0.63 6.21
CA ARG A 650 -12.54 -1.19 4.89
C ARG A 650 -12.23 -0.10 3.88
N HIS A 651 -11.29 -0.41 2.99
CA HIS A 651 -10.77 0.49 1.98
C HIS A 651 -10.72 -0.19 0.63
N LEU A 652 -11.06 0.53 -0.44
CA LEU A 652 -10.85 0.06 -1.81
C LEU A 652 -9.42 0.44 -2.24
N VAL A 653 -8.48 -0.49 -2.04
CA VAL A 653 -7.08 -0.27 -2.40
C VAL A 653 -6.89 -0.53 -3.88
N PRO A 654 -6.49 0.48 -4.68
CA PRO A 654 -6.28 0.30 -6.11
C PRO A 654 -5.20 -0.74 -6.43
N ALA A 655 -5.40 -1.43 -7.54
CA ALA A 655 -4.44 -2.34 -8.16
C ALA A 655 -4.05 -1.79 -9.54
N GLN A 656 -2.81 -2.04 -9.97
CA GLN A 656 -2.30 -1.63 -11.28
C GLN A 656 -3.07 -2.31 -12.41
N GLU A 657 -3.48 -3.57 -12.22
CA GLU A 657 -4.16 -4.39 -13.23
C GLU A 657 -5.32 -5.18 -12.64
N LEU A 658 -6.43 -5.26 -13.40
CA LEU A 658 -7.50 -6.25 -13.20
C LEU A 658 -7.16 -7.51 -14.02
N MET A 659 -6.87 -8.61 -13.33
CA MET A 659 -6.36 -9.83 -13.97
C MET A 659 -7.40 -10.95 -14.00
N ALA A 660 -7.50 -11.67 -15.12
CA ALA A 660 -8.37 -12.83 -15.30
C ALA A 660 -7.56 -14.11 -15.51
N LEU A 661 -7.96 -15.20 -14.84
CA LEU A 661 -7.43 -16.55 -15.03
C LEU A 661 -8.57 -17.48 -15.42
N VAL A 662 -8.43 -18.17 -16.55
CA VAL A 662 -9.34 -19.22 -16.99
C VAL A 662 -8.67 -20.59 -16.80
N HIS A 663 -9.34 -21.49 -16.11
CA HIS A 663 -8.80 -22.84 -15.85
C HIS A 663 -9.69 -23.95 -16.39
N ASP A 664 -9.09 -25.07 -16.77
CA ASP A 664 -9.85 -26.25 -17.16
C ASP A 664 -10.65 -26.80 -15.96
N LYS A 665 -11.92 -27.14 -16.16
CA LYS A 665 -12.79 -27.76 -15.15
C LYS A 665 -12.29 -29.14 -14.74
N GLN A 666 -11.75 -29.90 -15.70
CA GLN A 666 -11.36 -31.29 -15.53
C GLN A 666 -9.94 -31.46 -15.02
N ALA A 667 -9.11 -30.42 -15.12
CA ALA A 667 -7.77 -30.47 -14.61
C ALA A 667 -7.81 -30.58 -13.09
N GLN A 668 -7.55 -31.80 -12.61
CA GLN A 668 -7.40 -32.13 -11.20
C GLN A 668 -6.22 -31.35 -10.62
N ASP A 669 -6.22 -31.14 -9.30
CA ASP A 669 -5.01 -30.76 -8.57
C ASP A 669 -3.95 -31.83 -8.89
N LYS A 670 -3.09 -31.56 -9.88
CA LYS A 670 -2.03 -32.50 -10.26
C LYS A 670 -1.17 -32.63 -9.02
N LYS A 671 -1.21 -33.81 -8.39
CA LYS A 671 -0.40 -34.10 -7.22
C LYS A 671 1.06 -33.70 -7.53
N PRO A 672 1.65 -32.73 -6.81
CA PRO A 672 2.92 -32.12 -7.18
C PRO A 672 4.10 -33.11 -7.25
N TRP A 673 3.96 -34.31 -6.65
CA TRP A 673 4.97 -35.36 -6.66
C TRP A 673 5.11 -36.14 -7.98
N LYS A 674 4.29 -35.88 -9.01
CA LYS A 674 4.34 -36.64 -10.29
C LYS A 674 5.15 -36.01 -11.43
N ARG A 675 5.91 -34.92 -11.20
CA ARG A 675 6.88 -34.41 -12.19
C ARG A 675 8.31 -34.49 -11.68
N ARG A 676 8.94 -35.64 -11.94
CA ARG A 676 10.36 -35.83 -12.34
C ARG A 676 10.58 -37.34 -12.57
N ARG A 677 10.51 -37.76 -13.83
CA ARG A 677 11.41 -38.77 -14.39
C ARG A 677 12.28 -38.04 -15.40
#